data_AF-A0A1H0EF85-F1
#
_entry.id   AF-A0A1H0EF85-F1
#
_cell.length_a   1.000
_cell.length_b   1.000
_cell.length_c   1.000
_cell.angle_alpha   90.00
_cell.angle_beta   90.00
_cell.angle_gamma   90.00
#
_symmetry.space_group_name_H-M   'P 1'
#
loop_
_entity.id
_entity.type
_entity.pdbx_description
1 polymer ?
#
loop_
_entity_poly.entity_id
_entity_poly.type
_entity_poly.pdbx_seq_one_letter_code
_entity_poly.pdbx_strand_id
1 'polypeptide(L)'
;MSCLDKRSVFKTIASITAVAAIVGCMPGVVYASPNTAQSLAPGETSSLESDIKDMVKINKTAKAYDKEETVYVISDPNGKVQEVDVSDWLKNSKGEDVLEDYTELSDIQNTKGDEPFTALGDNRYEWKAGGKDIHYEGKLQKELPVTVSVAYSLNGQTVSPDALANKSGHVIIRFDYANHQKVEKKINGKMEAVSVPFLMVSGVVLDNNTFSNVKVTSGTVFNDGSRNIVLGYAVPGLEEELGLTNKDIDIPDYVEIEADTTNFSLVSTMTVAMTGLFDNVDINENSGAENLTDSLKQLNSAATRLMDGSSDLWDGMSTLYTGCANLNEGAGKLASGAKDMLDGSAALSSGAGELCSGLGTLSGKNQELNDGAKKITDAVFASATTQLRQELVASGVMTEGEAAKISLTPSTYASVFQQLSHAVTVTPEQVEAQIRASLSAMTREQQNLAMTIAYDLIQADPALGYTDAITRAAGMMSDAAAVQADCAVINAAWLADPDNQALIAQIMAATHSDQPTAAKLCAVAKALDANAPLTKLSDAATMLQHASTVASTTADNSKLTALCTAIANASAATGNSKLDAVKAQLDGVVKFYNGVLAYTEGVATAYDGSKKLSLGASALNDGAKALYNGAYTLYEGSQKLMSGAGTLKDGCNTMKNGMKKFYDEGISKLTNGLSGDYKELVERLCAVESAGREYQSFAGISDGMSGRVKFIYRTDSIGM
;
A
#
# COMPACT_ATOMS: atom_id res chain seq x y z
N MET A 1 -33.14 -9.37 4.67
CA MET A 1 -34.54 -9.35 5.16
C MET A 1 -35.38 -10.13 4.17
N SER A 2 -35.88 -11.29 4.61
CA SER A 2 -36.61 -12.27 3.81
C SER A 2 -37.90 -11.68 3.27
N CYS A 3 -38.14 -11.90 1.97
CA CYS A 3 -39.45 -11.76 1.36
C CYS A 3 -40.52 -12.37 2.26
N LEU A 4 -41.53 -11.58 2.62
CA LEU A 4 -42.81 -12.10 3.05
C LEU A 4 -43.36 -12.91 1.86
N ASP A 5 -43.17 -14.23 1.94
CA ASP A 5 -43.84 -15.25 1.14
C ASP A 5 -45.33 -14.89 1.11
N LYS A 6 -45.98 -14.84 -0.07
CA LYS A 6 -47.40 -14.49 -0.18
C LYS A 6 -48.30 -15.49 0.55
N ARG A 7 -47.78 -16.67 0.90
CA ARG A 7 -48.41 -17.60 1.85
C ARG A 7 -48.51 -17.02 3.27
N SER A 8 -47.71 -16.02 3.64
CA SER A 8 -47.54 -15.50 4.99
C SER A 8 -48.77 -14.83 5.58
N VAL A 9 -49.58 -14.08 4.84
CA VAL A 9 -50.68 -13.31 5.47
C VAL A 9 -51.83 -14.23 5.87
N PHE A 10 -52.25 -15.13 4.97
CA PHE A 10 -53.26 -16.16 5.27
C PHE A 10 -52.71 -17.19 6.27
N LYS A 11 -51.44 -17.62 6.15
CA LYS A 11 -50.76 -18.44 7.17
C LYS A 11 -50.78 -17.77 8.53
N THR A 12 -50.47 -16.48 8.63
CA THR A 12 -50.38 -15.76 9.92
C THR A 12 -51.76 -15.58 10.54
N ILE A 13 -52.79 -15.19 9.79
CA ILE A 13 -54.15 -14.99 10.33
C ILE A 13 -54.83 -16.33 10.69
N ALA A 14 -54.70 -17.35 9.83
CA ALA A 14 -55.25 -18.69 10.07
C ALA A 14 -54.54 -19.37 11.24
N SER A 15 -53.19 -19.34 11.29
CA SER A 15 -52.43 -19.91 12.41
C SER A 15 -52.73 -19.21 13.74
N ILE A 16 -52.92 -17.88 13.76
CA ILE A 16 -53.23 -17.14 15.00
C ILE A 16 -54.57 -17.56 15.63
N THR A 17 -55.62 -17.75 14.83
CA THR A 17 -56.96 -18.10 15.36
C THR A 17 -57.10 -19.60 15.67
N ALA A 18 -56.47 -20.43 14.83
CA ALA A 18 -56.42 -21.89 14.94
C ALA A 18 -55.74 -22.41 16.20
N VAL A 19 -54.61 -21.79 16.54
CA VAL A 19 -53.74 -22.22 17.63
C VAL A 19 -54.37 -21.95 19.00
N ALA A 20 -55.03 -20.80 19.18
CA ALA A 20 -55.76 -20.48 20.40
C ALA A 20 -56.93 -21.46 20.65
N ALA A 21 -57.57 -21.94 19.58
CA ALA A 21 -58.66 -22.91 19.67
C ALA A 21 -58.16 -24.32 20.07
N ILE A 22 -57.01 -24.77 19.54
CA ILE A 22 -56.42 -26.08 19.90
C ILE A 22 -55.89 -26.06 21.35
N VAL A 23 -55.19 -24.99 21.75
CA VAL A 23 -54.60 -24.86 23.10
C VAL A 23 -55.67 -24.74 24.19
N GLY A 24 -56.69 -23.92 23.98
CA GLY A 24 -57.76 -23.72 24.97
C GLY A 24 -58.61 -24.96 25.24
N CYS A 25 -58.49 -26.00 24.42
CA CYS A 25 -59.23 -27.26 24.59
C CYS A 25 -58.42 -28.35 25.31
N MET A 26 -57.12 -28.14 25.57
CA MET A 26 -56.26 -29.12 26.23
C MET A 26 -56.55 -29.38 27.73
N PRO A 27 -57.03 -28.43 28.55
CA PRO A 27 -57.23 -28.69 29.99
C PRO A 27 -58.38 -29.66 30.32
N GLY A 28 -59.35 -29.86 29.42
CA GLY A 28 -60.59 -30.61 29.68
C GLY A 28 -60.61 -32.08 29.23
N VAL A 29 -59.65 -32.53 28.43
CA VAL A 29 -59.69 -33.84 27.74
C VAL A 29 -59.29 -35.02 28.65
N VAL A 30 -59.01 -34.77 29.94
CA VAL A 30 -58.66 -35.82 30.92
C VAL A 30 -59.88 -36.41 31.64
N TYR A 31 -61.09 -35.83 31.50
CA TYR A 31 -62.24 -36.23 32.36
C TYR A 31 -63.39 -37.01 31.72
N ALA A 32 -63.38 -37.32 30.42
CA ALA A 32 -64.46 -38.08 29.78
C ALA A 32 -63.97 -39.38 29.11
N SER A 33 -63.71 -40.41 29.92
CA SER A 33 -63.90 -41.84 29.61
C SER A 33 -63.67 -42.65 30.89
N PRO A 34 -64.64 -43.44 31.40
CA PRO A 34 -64.44 -44.22 32.62
C PRO A 34 -63.47 -45.40 32.49
N ASN A 35 -63.01 -45.77 31.29
CA ASN A 35 -62.38 -47.08 31.06
C ASN A 35 -61.17 -47.04 30.10
N THR A 36 -60.18 -46.18 30.36
CA THR A 36 -58.73 -46.42 30.13
C THR A 36 -57.94 -45.15 30.43
N ALA A 37 -57.62 -44.94 31.72
CA ALA A 37 -56.74 -43.83 32.11
C ALA A 37 -55.27 -44.25 31.98
N GLN A 38 -54.59 -43.75 30.95
CA GLN A 38 -53.15 -43.47 31.04
C GLN A 38 -53.00 -41.95 31.08
N SER A 39 -52.81 -41.41 32.29
CA SER A 39 -52.68 -39.97 32.51
C SER A 39 -51.33 -39.47 31.97
N LEU A 40 -51.33 -38.47 31.10
CA LEU A 40 -50.17 -37.59 30.93
C LEU A 40 -49.99 -36.75 32.21
N ALA A 41 -48.75 -36.54 32.64
CA ALA A 41 -48.45 -35.93 33.93
C ALA A 41 -48.91 -34.44 33.97
N PRO A 42 -49.40 -33.92 35.12
CA PRO A 42 -50.01 -32.58 35.23
C PRO A 42 -49.11 -31.38 34.87
N GLY A 43 -47.80 -31.59 34.73
CA GLY A 43 -46.84 -30.51 34.43
C GLY A 43 -46.59 -30.28 32.94
N GLU A 44 -46.74 -31.30 32.08
CA GLU A 44 -46.34 -31.25 30.67
C GLU A 44 -47.36 -30.52 29.77
N THR A 45 -48.62 -30.44 30.19
CA THR A 45 -49.68 -29.72 29.48
C THR A 45 -49.55 -28.20 29.62
N SER A 46 -49.02 -27.73 30.76
CA SER A 46 -48.90 -26.29 31.08
C SER A 46 -47.81 -25.55 30.30
N SER A 47 -46.69 -26.21 29.99
CA SER A 47 -45.59 -25.60 29.21
C SER A 47 -45.93 -25.50 27.73
N LEU A 48 -46.54 -26.56 27.17
CA LEU A 48 -46.99 -26.59 25.78
C LEU A 48 -48.02 -25.49 25.50
N GLU A 49 -48.98 -25.28 26.42
CA GLU A 49 -49.97 -24.21 26.31
C GLU A 49 -49.34 -22.81 26.37
N SER A 50 -48.32 -22.60 27.23
CA SER A 50 -47.61 -21.33 27.35
C SER A 50 -46.79 -21.02 26.09
N ASP A 51 -46.02 -21.99 25.60
CA ASP A 51 -45.16 -21.82 24.42
C ASP A 51 -45.99 -21.51 23.17
N ILE A 52 -47.13 -22.19 23.03
CA ILE A 52 -48.03 -21.96 21.92
C ILE A 52 -48.73 -20.59 22.02
N LYS A 53 -49.04 -20.09 23.22
CA LYS A 53 -49.58 -18.73 23.43
C LYS A 53 -48.55 -17.63 23.13
N ASP A 54 -47.30 -17.81 23.53
CA ASP A 54 -46.22 -16.82 23.28
C ASP A 54 -45.81 -16.75 21.81
N MET A 55 -45.91 -17.87 21.08
CA MET A 55 -45.64 -17.93 19.63
C MET A 55 -46.69 -17.19 18.79
N VAL A 56 -47.86 -16.89 19.36
CA VAL A 56 -48.98 -16.25 18.69
C VAL A 56 -49.29 -14.94 19.41
N LYS A 57 -48.74 -13.81 18.94
CA LYS A 57 -49.12 -12.48 19.44
C LYS A 57 -50.57 -12.15 19.05
N ILE A 58 -51.53 -12.63 19.82
CA ILE A 58 -52.96 -12.38 19.61
C ILE A 58 -53.27 -10.96 20.09
N ASN A 59 -53.43 -10.03 19.14
CA ASN A 59 -54.16 -8.80 19.40
C ASN A 59 -55.62 -9.05 19.01
N LYS A 60 -56.53 -9.20 19.98
CA LYS A 60 -57.98 -9.18 19.72
C LYS A 60 -58.72 -8.41 20.81
N THR A 61 -59.40 -7.35 20.40
CA THR A 61 -60.75 -7.06 20.89
C THR A 61 -61.66 -8.19 20.39
N ALA A 62 -61.90 -9.21 21.24
CA ALA A 62 -62.80 -10.30 20.90
C ALA A 62 -64.24 -9.79 20.87
N LYS A 63 -64.98 -10.10 19.80
CA LYS A 63 -66.43 -9.93 19.77
C LYS A 63 -67.05 -10.85 20.84
N ALA A 64 -67.87 -10.29 21.73
CA ALA A 64 -68.60 -11.07 22.73
C ALA A 64 -69.78 -11.78 22.04
N TYR A 65 -70.00 -13.05 22.37
CA TYR A 65 -71.13 -13.87 21.92
C TYR A 65 -72.00 -14.22 23.12
N ASP A 66 -73.30 -14.40 22.90
CA ASP A 66 -74.23 -14.78 23.96
C ASP A 66 -74.18 -16.30 24.22
N LYS A 67 -73.89 -17.10 23.19
CA LYS A 67 -73.73 -18.56 23.28
C LYS A 67 -72.45 -19.02 22.57
N GLU A 68 -71.64 -19.82 23.25
CA GLU A 68 -70.47 -20.51 22.67
C GLU A 68 -70.66 -22.02 22.74
N GLU A 69 -70.65 -22.67 21.58
CA GLU A 69 -70.88 -24.10 21.44
C GLU A 69 -69.60 -24.82 20.98
N THR A 70 -69.30 -25.96 21.60
CA THR A 70 -68.20 -26.85 21.24
C THR A 70 -68.72 -28.25 20.96
N VAL A 71 -68.58 -28.72 19.74
CA VAL A 71 -68.95 -30.08 19.32
C VAL A 71 -67.70 -30.95 19.33
N TYR A 72 -67.63 -31.91 20.25
CA TYR A 72 -66.58 -32.90 20.31
C TYR A 72 -66.96 -34.12 19.48
N VAL A 73 -66.11 -34.48 18.52
CA VAL A 73 -66.28 -35.64 17.65
C VAL A 73 -65.16 -36.61 17.92
N ILE A 74 -65.47 -37.74 18.55
CA ILE A 74 -64.49 -38.80 18.82
C ILE A 74 -64.58 -39.82 17.69
N SER A 75 -63.45 -40.16 17.08
CA SER A 75 -63.39 -41.07 15.94
C SER A 75 -62.27 -42.09 16.07
N ASP A 76 -62.38 -43.17 15.29
CA ASP A 76 -61.28 -44.12 15.11
C ASP A 76 -60.09 -43.45 14.38
N PRO A 77 -58.92 -44.12 14.28
CA PRO A 77 -57.75 -43.51 13.65
C PRO A 77 -57.92 -43.17 12.16
N ASN A 78 -58.96 -43.65 11.48
CA ASN A 78 -59.30 -43.30 10.10
C ASN A 78 -60.32 -42.15 9.99
N GLY A 79 -60.83 -41.64 11.12
CA GLY A 79 -61.83 -40.57 11.15
C GLY A 79 -63.27 -41.06 11.16
N LYS A 80 -63.52 -42.36 11.33
CA LYS A 80 -64.90 -42.88 11.48
C LYS A 80 -65.44 -42.49 12.85
N VAL A 81 -66.51 -41.69 12.85
CA VAL A 81 -67.16 -41.19 14.08
C VAL A 81 -67.65 -42.33 14.96
N GLN A 82 -67.30 -42.26 16.24
CA GLN A 82 -67.75 -43.15 17.31
C GLN A 82 -68.74 -42.45 18.24
N GLU A 83 -68.45 -41.19 18.61
CA GLU A 83 -69.25 -40.41 19.57
C GLU A 83 -69.24 -38.92 19.18
N VAL A 84 -70.37 -38.24 19.44
CA VAL A 84 -70.53 -36.80 19.26
C VAL A 84 -71.18 -36.23 20.52
N ASP A 85 -70.41 -35.41 21.24
CA ASP A 85 -70.86 -34.71 22.44
C ASP A 85 -70.84 -33.20 22.19
N VAL A 86 -71.85 -32.49 22.67
CA VAL A 86 -71.96 -31.04 22.49
C VAL A 86 -71.94 -30.36 23.85
N SER A 87 -71.07 -29.36 23.99
CA SER A 87 -70.93 -28.53 25.18
C SER A 87 -71.31 -27.10 24.85
N ASP A 88 -72.27 -26.55 25.58
CA ASP A 88 -72.79 -25.21 25.42
C ASP A 88 -72.43 -24.33 26.62
N TRP A 89 -71.95 -23.12 26.34
CA TRP A 89 -71.70 -22.06 27.31
C TRP A 89 -72.60 -20.86 27.00
N LEU A 90 -73.63 -20.66 27.82
CA LEU A 90 -74.50 -19.49 27.80
C LEU A 90 -73.89 -18.40 28.68
N LYS A 91 -73.57 -17.25 28.07
CA LYS A 91 -72.95 -16.12 28.75
C LYS A 91 -74.01 -15.17 29.28
N ASN A 92 -73.94 -14.91 30.58
CA ASN A 92 -74.86 -14.05 31.28
C ASN A 92 -74.26 -12.66 31.51
N SER A 93 -73.85 -12.01 30.42
CA SER A 93 -73.16 -10.71 30.49
C SER A 93 -73.98 -9.59 31.17
N LYS A 94 -75.32 -9.75 31.20
CA LYS A 94 -76.27 -8.84 31.83
C LYS A 94 -76.60 -9.20 33.28
N GLY A 95 -76.16 -10.35 33.78
CA GLY A 95 -76.41 -10.82 35.14
C GLY A 95 -77.88 -11.12 35.44
N GLU A 96 -78.60 -11.69 34.48
CA GLU A 96 -80.03 -12.02 34.63
C GLU A 96 -80.24 -13.23 35.53
N ASP A 97 -81.32 -13.22 36.32
CA ASP A 97 -81.66 -14.33 37.22
C ASP A 97 -82.15 -15.57 36.47
N VAL A 98 -82.66 -15.38 35.25
CA VAL A 98 -83.23 -16.43 34.39
C VAL A 98 -82.67 -16.26 32.98
N LEU A 99 -82.26 -17.36 32.37
CA LEU A 99 -81.88 -17.41 30.95
C LEU A 99 -82.76 -18.41 30.22
N GLU A 100 -83.21 -18.05 29.02
CA GLU A 100 -83.86 -18.97 28.10
C GLU A 100 -82.90 -19.37 26.99
N ASP A 101 -82.86 -20.65 26.67
CA ASP A 101 -82.07 -21.18 25.57
C ASP A 101 -82.88 -22.15 24.72
N TYR A 102 -82.52 -22.22 23.44
CA TYR A 102 -83.03 -23.20 22.49
C TYR A 102 -81.90 -24.17 22.17
N THR A 103 -82.17 -25.47 22.33
CA THR A 103 -81.21 -26.52 22.02
C THR A 103 -81.88 -27.84 21.65
N GLU A 104 -81.41 -28.46 20.58
CA GLU A 104 -81.80 -29.79 20.09
C GLU A 104 -81.13 -30.92 20.90
N LEU A 105 -80.29 -30.58 21.89
CA LEU A 105 -79.60 -31.57 22.71
C LEU A 105 -80.58 -32.40 23.54
N SER A 106 -80.26 -33.69 23.62
CA SER A 106 -80.86 -34.66 24.54
C SER A 106 -79.88 -34.97 25.67
N ASP A 107 -80.38 -35.58 26.75
CA ASP A 107 -79.56 -35.94 27.92
C ASP A 107 -78.78 -34.76 28.53
N ILE A 108 -79.41 -33.58 28.58
CA ILE A 108 -78.80 -32.34 29.05
C ILE A 108 -78.36 -32.45 30.51
N GLN A 109 -77.09 -32.09 30.77
CA GLN A 109 -76.49 -32.06 32.10
C GLN A 109 -75.77 -30.73 32.34
N ASN A 110 -76.02 -30.09 33.48
CA ASN A 110 -75.22 -28.95 33.92
C ASN A 110 -73.82 -29.44 34.30
N THR A 111 -72.78 -28.89 33.67
CA THR A 111 -71.39 -29.31 33.87
C THR A 111 -70.60 -28.41 34.80
N LYS A 112 -71.14 -27.22 35.13
CA LYS A 112 -70.47 -26.27 36.00
C LYS A 112 -71.47 -25.52 36.88
N GLY A 113 -71.75 -26.12 38.04
CA GLY A 113 -72.65 -25.59 39.05
C GLY A 113 -73.79 -26.57 39.34
N ASP A 114 -74.82 -26.08 40.01
CA ASP A 114 -76.02 -26.83 40.40
C ASP A 114 -77.32 -26.10 40.04
N GLU A 115 -77.23 -25.10 39.14
CA GLU A 115 -78.36 -24.32 38.66
C GLU A 115 -79.39 -25.24 37.98
N PRO A 116 -80.65 -25.25 38.45
CA PRO A 116 -81.69 -26.10 37.88
C PRO A 116 -82.21 -25.52 36.58
N PHE A 117 -82.69 -26.41 35.70
CA PHE A 117 -83.37 -26.04 34.46
C PHE A 117 -84.75 -26.70 34.34
N THR A 118 -85.63 -26.05 33.57
CA THR A 118 -86.97 -26.56 33.26
C THR A 118 -87.17 -26.59 31.75
N ALA A 119 -87.60 -27.73 31.20
CA ALA A 119 -87.99 -27.82 29.80
C ALA A 119 -89.33 -27.10 29.58
N LEU A 120 -89.35 -26.14 28.65
CA LEU A 120 -90.52 -25.34 28.30
C LEU A 120 -91.33 -25.90 27.11
N GLY A 121 -90.83 -26.97 26.48
CA GLY A 121 -91.36 -27.51 25.22
C GLY A 121 -90.70 -26.88 23.98
N ASP A 122 -90.83 -27.55 22.83
CA ASP A 122 -90.25 -27.15 21.55
C ASP A 122 -88.74 -26.84 21.62
N ASN A 123 -87.97 -27.72 22.27
CA ASN A 123 -86.51 -27.60 22.46
C ASN A 123 -86.05 -26.34 23.22
N ARG A 124 -86.95 -25.69 23.97
CA ARG A 124 -86.61 -24.55 24.83
C ARG A 124 -86.44 -24.95 26.28
N TYR A 125 -85.48 -24.33 26.94
CA TYR A 125 -85.13 -24.56 28.33
C TYR A 125 -84.98 -23.24 29.07
N GLU A 126 -85.52 -23.20 30.29
CA GLU A 126 -85.35 -22.09 31.22
C GLU A 126 -84.33 -22.48 32.29
N TRP A 127 -83.25 -21.71 32.41
CA TRP A 127 -82.21 -21.89 33.41
C TRP A 127 -82.36 -20.86 34.53
N LYS A 128 -82.35 -21.32 35.79
CA LYS A 128 -82.28 -20.43 36.96
C LYS A 128 -80.84 -20.00 37.23
N ALA A 129 -80.35 -19.09 36.39
CA ALA A 129 -78.94 -18.70 36.32
C ALA A 129 -78.45 -17.87 37.51
N GLY A 130 -79.31 -17.10 38.17
CA GLY A 130 -78.94 -16.30 39.35
C GLY A 130 -77.76 -15.36 39.10
N GLY A 131 -77.69 -14.76 37.91
CA GLY A 131 -76.61 -13.87 37.48
C GLY A 131 -75.32 -14.56 37.02
N LYS A 132 -75.27 -15.89 36.98
CA LYS A 132 -74.10 -16.66 36.50
C LYS A 132 -74.25 -17.10 35.05
N ASP A 133 -73.12 -17.44 34.44
CA ASP A 133 -73.09 -18.19 33.18
C ASP A 133 -73.56 -19.63 33.39
N ILE A 134 -74.15 -20.23 32.37
CA ILE A 134 -74.55 -21.64 32.36
C ILE A 134 -73.63 -22.43 31.44
N HIS A 135 -73.12 -23.57 31.92
CA HIS A 135 -72.40 -24.53 31.09
C HIS A 135 -73.14 -25.86 31.16
N TYR A 136 -73.48 -26.42 30.02
CA TYR A 136 -74.17 -27.70 29.97
C TYR A 136 -73.70 -28.53 28.79
N GLU A 137 -73.84 -29.85 28.91
CA GLU A 137 -73.51 -30.81 27.87
C GLU A 137 -74.72 -31.67 27.54
N GLY A 138 -74.75 -32.19 26.32
CA GLY A 138 -75.78 -33.11 25.88
C GLY A 138 -75.40 -33.82 24.59
N LYS A 139 -76.26 -34.74 24.17
CA LYS A 139 -76.04 -35.60 23.00
C LYS A 139 -76.93 -35.18 21.84
N LEU A 140 -76.37 -35.21 20.64
CA LEU A 140 -77.07 -34.91 19.40
C LEU A 140 -76.64 -35.85 18.28
N GLN A 141 -77.61 -36.51 17.67
CA GLN A 141 -77.40 -37.34 16.49
C GLN A 141 -77.85 -36.57 15.24
N LYS A 142 -76.91 -35.84 14.66
CA LYS A 142 -77.11 -34.98 13.48
C LYS A 142 -75.89 -35.11 12.57
N GLU A 143 -76.11 -34.96 11.27
CA GLU A 143 -75.01 -34.98 10.30
C GLU A 143 -74.03 -33.83 10.58
N LEU A 144 -72.74 -34.14 10.67
CA LEU A 144 -71.70 -33.15 10.92
C LEU A 144 -71.51 -32.27 9.68
N PRO A 145 -71.36 -30.94 9.83
CA PRO A 145 -71.23 -30.03 8.69
C PRO A 145 -69.94 -30.26 7.90
N VAL A 146 -68.90 -30.80 8.55
CA VAL A 146 -67.68 -31.26 7.90
C VAL A 146 -67.35 -32.68 8.37
N THR A 147 -66.99 -33.57 7.45
CA THR A 147 -66.42 -34.88 7.78
C THR A 147 -64.90 -34.81 7.74
N VAL A 148 -64.21 -35.40 8.72
CA VAL A 148 -62.75 -35.55 8.75
C VAL A 148 -62.39 -37.00 8.50
N SER A 149 -61.58 -37.27 7.48
CA SER A 149 -61.03 -38.61 7.19
C SER A 149 -59.51 -38.58 7.27
N VAL A 150 -58.91 -39.62 7.85
CA VAL A 150 -57.46 -39.75 7.97
C VAL A 150 -56.99 -41.01 7.25
N ALA A 151 -56.15 -40.80 6.24
CA ALA A 151 -55.52 -41.86 5.47
C ALA A 151 -54.02 -41.88 5.73
N TYR A 152 -53.45 -43.09 5.67
CA TYR A 152 -52.03 -43.30 5.92
C TYR A 152 -51.40 -44.04 4.76
N SER A 153 -50.19 -43.65 4.38
CA SER A 153 -49.36 -44.43 3.46
C SER A 153 -47.98 -44.68 4.05
N LEU A 154 -47.43 -45.88 3.82
CA LEU A 154 -46.07 -46.26 4.20
C LEU A 154 -45.31 -46.66 2.93
N ASN A 155 -44.18 -45.98 2.67
CA ASN A 155 -43.36 -46.15 1.48
C ASN A 155 -44.18 -46.06 0.17
N GLY A 156 -45.13 -45.13 0.14
CA GLY A 156 -46.00 -44.87 -1.01
C GLY A 156 -47.18 -45.82 -1.18
N GLN A 157 -47.41 -46.78 -0.25
CA GLN A 157 -48.57 -47.67 -0.28
C GLN A 157 -49.56 -47.31 0.83
N THR A 158 -50.85 -47.16 0.50
CA THR A 158 -51.91 -46.98 1.50
C THR A 158 -51.97 -48.17 2.44
N VAL A 159 -52.04 -47.91 3.74
CA VAL A 159 -52.04 -48.94 4.80
C VAL A 159 -53.08 -48.60 5.87
N SER A 160 -53.58 -49.62 6.58
CA SER A 160 -54.47 -49.43 7.73
C SER A 160 -53.70 -48.97 8.97
N PRO A 161 -54.36 -48.29 9.93
CA PRO A 161 -53.76 -47.89 11.20
C PRO A 161 -53.06 -49.05 11.94
N ASP A 162 -53.72 -50.20 12.08
CA ASP A 162 -53.16 -51.37 12.79
C ASP A 162 -51.89 -51.92 12.13
N ALA A 163 -51.75 -51.78 10.81
CA ALA A 163 -50.59 -52.25 10.06
C ALA A 163 -49.38 -51.31 10.17
N LEU A 164 -49.59 -50.05 10.59
CA LEU A 164 -48.54 -49.06 10.79
C LEU A 164 -47.82 -49.19 12.13
N ALA A 165 -48.52 -49.67 13.16
CA ALA A 165 -47.98 -49.75 14.50
C ALA A 165 -46.60 -50.43 14.50
N ASN A 166 -45.60 -49.74 15.06
CA ASN A 166 -44.22 -50.18 15.18
C ASN A 166 -43.49 -50.45 13.84
N LYS A 167 -43.95 -49.85 12.73
CA LYS A 167 -43.25 -49.92 11.43
C LYS A 167 -42.25 -48.78 11.25
N SER A 168 -41.27 -49.01 10.39
CA SER A 168 -40.30 -48.01 9.95
C SER A 168 -40.48 -47.72 8.45
N GLY A 169 -40.19 -46.50 8.02
CA GLY A 169 -40.23 -46.10 6.62
C GLY A 169 -40.66 -44.65 6.44
N HIS A 170 -40.93 -44.26 5.19
CA HIS A 170 -41.48 -42.96 4.86
C HIS A 170 -43.00 -43.01 4.98
N VAL A 171 -43.58 -42.21 5.88
CA VAL A 171 -45.01 -42.17 6.14
C VAL A 171 -45.62 -40.86 5.66
N ILE A 172 -46.83 -40.98 5.11
CA ILE A 172 -47.69 -39.83 4.79
C ILE A 172 -48.98 -39.98 5.59
N ILE A 173 -49.33 -38.96 6.38
CA ILE A 173 -50.60 -38.83 7.09
C ILE A 173 -51.42 -37.76 6.36
N ARG A 174 -52.55 -38.14 5.78
CA ARG A 174 -53.40 -37.26 4.99
C ARG A 174 -54.75 -37.07 5.68
N PHE A 175 -55.10 -35.82 5.94
CA PHE A 175 -56.40 -35.39 6.42
C PHE A 175 -57.20 -34.82 5.25
N ASP A 176 -58.28 -35.49 4.90
CA ASP A 176 -59.24 -35.01 3.92
C ASP A 176 -60.50 -34.51 4.65
N TYR A 177 -61.08 -33.43 4.12
CA TYR A 177 -62.25 -32.79 4.69
C TYR A 177 -63.37 -32.70 3.65
N ALA A 178 -64.56 -33.14 4.00
CA ALA A 178 -65.74 -33.02 3.15
C ALA A 178 -66.74 -32.06 3.79
N ASN A 179 -66.99 -30.91 3.15
CA ASN A 179 -67.93 -29.90 3.60
C ASN A 179 -69.33 -30.19 3.03
N HIS A 180 -70.30 -30.39 3.92
CA HIS A 180 -71.69 -30.73 3.58
C HIS A 180 -72.66 -29.59 3.85
N GLN A 181 -72.19 -28.50 4.46
CA GLN A 181 -73.03 -27.39 4.89
C GLN A 181 -73.08 -26.29 3.83
N LYS A 182 -74.26 -26.08 3.26
CA LYS A 182 -74.52 -25.02 2.27
C LYS A 182 -75.66 -24.11 2.70
N VAL A 183 -75.61 -22.86 2.23
CA VAL A 183 -76.68 -21.87 2.39
C VAL A 183 -76.94 -21.16 1.07
N GLU A 184 -78.19 -20.80 0.81
CA GLU A 184 -78.58 -20.11 -0.41
C GLU A 184 -78.18 -18.63 -0.35
N LYS A 185 -77.33 -18.18 -1.28
CA LYS A 185 -76.88 -16.79 -1.38
C LYS A 185 -77.14 -16.22 -2.76
N LYS A 186 -77.33 -14.91 -2.80
CA LYS A 186 -77.49 -14.19 -4.06
C LYS A 186 -76.12 -13.75 -4.58
N ILE A 187 -75.68 -14.33 -5.69
CA ILE A 187 -74.45 -13.98 -6.40
C ILE A 187 -74.85 -13.58 -7.82
N ASN A 188 -74.41 -12.43 -8.31
CA ASN A 188 -74.70 -11.92 -9.66
C ASN A 188 -76.21 -11.91 -10.00
N GLY A 189 -77.07 -11.66 -9.01
CA GLY A 189 -78.52 -11.64 -9.21
C GLY A 189 -79.22 -13.01 -9.23
N LYS A 190 -78.47 -14.12 -9.12
CA LYS A 190 -78.99 -15.50 -9.05
C LYS A 190 -78.82 -16.07 -7.66
N MET A 191 -79.72 -16.96 -7.26
CA MET A 191 -79.56 -17.76 -6.04
C MET A 191 -78.63 -18.93 -6.36
N GLU A 192 -77.54 -19.05 -5.62
CA GLU A 192 -76.58 -20.15 -5.68
C GLU A 192 -76.39 -20.72 -4.27
N ALA A 193 -76.27 -22.05 -4.18
CA ALA A 193 -75.95 -22.72 -2.93
C ALA A 193 -74.45 -22.59 -2.64
N VAL A 194 -74.11 -21.79 -1.63
CA VAL A 194 -72.74 -21.48 -1.23
C VAL A 194 -72.37 -22.27 0.03
N SER A 195 -71.24 -22.95 -0.01
CA SER A 195 -70.74 -23.69 1.16
C SER A 195 -70.35 -22.75 2.30
N VAL A 196 -70.74 -23.09 3.52
CA VAL A 196 -70.30 -22.38 4.73
C VAL A 196 -68.79 -22.62 4.89
N PRO A 197 -67.96 -21.57 5.00
CA PRO A 197 -66.51 -21.73 5.04
C PRO A 197 -66.07 -22.26 6.40
N PHE A 198 -65.59 -23.50 6.45
CA PHE A 198 -64.94 -24.07 7.62
C PHE A 198 -63.42 -24.04 7.47
N LEU A 199 -62.74 -23.27 8.32
CA LEU A 199 -61.29 -23.43 8.48
C LEU A 199 -61.05 -24.69 9.30
N MET A 200 -60.42 -25.68 8.66
CA MET A 200 -59.98 -26.94 9.25
C MET A 200 -58.53 -26.81 9.69
N VAL A 201 -58.22 -27.11 10.94
CA VAL A 201 -56.85 -27.07 11.46
C VAL A 201 -56.55 -28.40 12.11
N SER A 202 -55.66 -29.18 11.50
CA SER A 202 -55.25 -30.48 12.02
C SER A 202 -53.89 -30.40 12.69
N GLY A 203 -53.86 -30.81 13.94
CA GLY A 203 -52.69 -30.88 14.79
C GLY A 203 -52.24 -32.32 15.02
N VAL A 204 -50.95 -32.56 14.86
CA VAL A 204 -50.29 -33.84 15.14
C VAL A 204 -49.02 -33.60 15.92
N VAL A 205 -48.78 -34.40 16.96
CA VAL A 205 -47.52 -34.39 17.72
C VAL A 205 -46.74 -35.64 17.37
N LEU A 206 -45.53 -35.46 16.87
CA LEU A 206 -44.61 -36.52 16.43
C LEU A 206 -43.36 -36.52 17.32
N ASP A 207 -43.07 -37.63 17.99
CA ASP A 207 -41.88 -37.76 18.85
C ASP A 207 -40.58 -37.77 18.01
N ASN A 208 -39.60 -36.93 18.35
CA ASN A 208 -38.33 -36.83 17.61
C ASN A 208 -37.48 -38.11 17.72
N ASN A 209 -37.74 -38.97 18.71
CA ASN A 209 -37.06 -40.26 18.85
C ASN A 209 -37.50 -41.25 17.76
N THR A 210 -38.72 -41.11 17.24
CA THR A 210 -39.29 -42.04 16.26
C THR A 210 -39.59 -41.40 14.92
N PHE A 211 -39.68 -40.06 14.82
CA PHE A 211 -39.95 -39.33 13.58
C PHE A 211 -38.86 -38.31 13.26
N SER A 212 -38.54 -38.18 11.98
CA SER A 212 -37.59 -37.21 11.43
C SER A 212 -38.05 -36.71 10.06
N ASN A 213 -37.39 -35.67 9.53
CA ASN A 213 -37.67 -35.10 8.20
C ASN A 213 -39.14 -34.68 7.99
N VAL A 214 -39.78 -34.20 9.06
CA VAL A 214 -41.21 -33.84 9.08
C VAL A 214 -41.48 -32.63 8.19
N LYS A 215 -42.48 -32.75 7.30
CA LYS A 215 -42.98 -31.70 6.41
C LYS A 215 -44.50 -31.70 6.40
N VAL A 216 -45.09 -30.58 6.00
CA VAL A 216 -46.54 -30.43 5.82
C VAL A 216 -46.84 -29.61 4.57
N THR A 217 -47.84 -30.03 3.77
CA THR A 217 -48.21 -29.37 2.51
C THR A 217 -48.69 -27.93 2.74
N SER A 218 -49.61 -27.76 3.67
CA SER A 218 -50.24 -26.48 4.02
C SER A 218 -50.29 -26.31 5.53
N GLY A 219 -49.20 -25.79 6.09
CA GLY A 219 -49.08 -25.70 7.54
C GLY A 219 -47.71 -25.22 8.00
N THR A 220 -47.43 -25.51 9.27
CA THR A 220 -46.16 -25.26 9.93
C THR A 220 -45.76 -26.46 10.78
N VAL A 221 -44.46 -26.70 10.88
CA VAL A 221 -43.85 -27.68 11.77
C VAL A 221 -43.03 -26.92 12.80
N PHE A 222 -43.30 -27.17 14.07
CA PHE A 222 -42.55 -26.60 15.19
C PHE A 222 -41.84 -27.71 15.94
N ASN A 223 -40.59 -27.48 16.34
CA ASN A 223 -39.82 -28.43 17.11
C ASN A 223 -39.52 -27.84 18.49
N ASP A 224 -39.97 -28.50 19.55
CA ASP A 224 -39.78 -28.06 20.95
C ASP A 224 -38.48 -28.60 21.58
N GLY A 225 -37.63 -29.25 20.78
CA GLY A 225 -36.42 -29.96 21.20
C GLY A 225 -36.65 -31.46 21.42
N SER A 226 -37.87 -31.89 21.74
CA SER A 226 -38.23 -33.29 22.01
C SER A 226 -39.24 -33.87 21.01
N ARG A 227 -40.10 -33.03 20.43
CA ARG A 227 -41.20 -33.41 19.54
C ARG A 227 -41.33 -32.41 18.40
N ASN A 228 -41.86 -32.88 17.27
CA ASN A 228 -42.39 -32.05 16.20
C ASN A 228 -43.90 -31.89 16.39
N ILE A 229 -44.35 -30.66 16.60
CA ILE A 229 -45.76 -30.28 16.58
C ILE A 229 -46.08 -29.78 15.17
N VAL A 230 -46.92 -30.51 14.46
CA VAL A 230 -47.35 -30.16 13.12
C VAL A 230 -48.75 -29.56 13.20
N LEU A 231 -48.93 -28.41 12.58
CA LEU A 231 -50.23 -27.76 12.42
C LEU A 231 -50.47 -27.52 10.93
N GLY A 232 -51.39 -28.28 10.35
CA GLY A 232 -51.88 -28.06 9.00
C GLY A 232 -53.20 -27.32 8.99
N TYR A 233 -53.49 -26.60 7.92
CA TYR A 233 -54.77 -25.94 7.71
C TYR A 233 -55.33 -26.21 6.31
N ALA A 234 -56.65 -26.24 6.19
CA ALA A 234 -57.39 -26.36 4.95
C ALA A 234 -58.74 -25.61 5.04
N VAL A 235 -59.32 -25.24 3.90
CA VAL A 235 -60.68 -24.66 3.83
C VAL A 235 -61.46 -25.37 2.71
N PRO A 236 -62.02 -26.56 2.99
CA PRO A 236 -62.58 -27.44 1.97
C PRO A 236 -63.69 -26.77 1.15
N GLY A 237 -63.50 -26.75 -0.16
CA GLY A 237 -64.43 -26.22 -1.16
C GLY A 237 -64.29 -24.72 -1.44
N LEU A 238 -63.46 -23.98 -0.69
CA LEU A 238 -63.39 -22.52 -0.82
C LEU A 238 -62.86 -22.06 -2.18
N GLU A 239 -61.89 -22.80 -2.76
CA GLU A 239 -61.34 -22.46 -4.07
C GLU A 239 -62.40 -22.51 -5.18
N GLU A 240 -63.25 -23.54 -5.14
CA GLU A 240 -64.36 -23.73 -6.06
C GLU A 240 -65.44 -22.66 -5.86
N GLU A 241 -65.83 -22.39 -4.60
CA GLU A 241 -66.85 -21.40 -4.26
C GLU A 241 -66.48 -19.97 -4.70
N LEU A 242 -65.18 -19.65 -4.70
CA LEU A 242 -64.65 -18.38 -5.17
C LEU A 242 -64.38 -18.34 -6.69
N GLY A 243 -64.61 -19.44 -7.42
CA GLY A 243 -64.37 -19.53 -8.86
C GLY A 243 -62.89 -19.37 -9.24
N LEU A 244 -61.99 -19.94 -8.42
CA LEU A 244 -60.54 -19.77 -8.55
C LEU A 244 -59.82 -20.94 -9.25
N THR A 245 -60.53 -22.02 -9.63
CA THR A 245 -60.03 -23.32 -10.14
C THR A 245 -59.15 -23.26 -11.42
N ASN A 246 -58.91 -22.07 -11.99
CA ASN A 246 -58.02 -21.84 -13.14
C ASN A 246 -57.06 -20.64 -12.93
N LYS A 247 -56.84 -20.23 -11.68
CA LYS A 247 -56.04 -19.06 -11.31
C LYS A 247 -54.83 -19.51 -10.49
N ASP A 248 -53.74 -18.74 -10.51
CA ASP A 248 -52.50 -19.01 -9.74
C ASP A 248 -52.69 -18.81 -8.20
N ILE A 249 -53.84 -19.19 -7.64
CA ILE A 249 -54.19 -19.10 -6.21
C ILE A 249 -54.58 -20.51 -5.73
N ASP A 250 -53.76 -21.07 -4.85
CA ASP A 250 -53.92 -22.43 -4.28
C ASP A 250 -54.50 -22.32 -2.86
N ILE A 251 -55.76 -22.74 -2.67
CA ILE A 251 -56.41 -22.81 -1.36
C ILE A 251 -56.53 -24.30 -0.98
N PRO A 252 -55.84 -24.76 0.08
CA PRO A 252 -55.76 -26.19 0.37
C PRO A 252 -57.11 -26.76 0.82
N ASP A 253 -57.54 -27.83 0.15
CA ASP A 253 -58.71 -28.65 0.54
C ASP A 253 -58.36 -29.79 1.50
N TYR A 254 -57.07 -30.09 1.68
CA TYR A 254 -56.58 -31.18 2.53
C TYR A 254 -55.26 -30.79 3.21
N VAL A 255 -54.89 -31.56 4.24
CA VAL A 255 -53.59 -31.45 4.91
C VAL A 255 -52.84 -32.76 4.74
N GLU A 256 -51.58 -32.69 4.34
CA GLU A 256 -50.73 -33.86 4.22
C GLU A 256 -49.42 -33.63 4.96
N ILE A 257 -49.07 -34.59 5.83
CA ILE A 257 -47.89 -34.58 6.68
C ILE A 257 -46.99 -35.72 6.25
N GLU A 258 -45.77 -35.40 5.82
CA GLU A 258 -44.74 -36.37 5.45
C GLU A 258 -43.72 -36.47 6.57
N ALA A 259 -43.29 -37.69 6.91
CA ALA A 259 -42.21 -37.90 7.86
C ALA A 259 -41.51 -39.24 7.63
N ASP A 260 -40.26 -39.36 8.06
CA ASP A 260 -39.58 -40.65 8.14
C ASP A 260 -39.69 -41.18 9.57
N THR A 261 -40.07 -42.44 9.73
CA THR A 261 -40.23 -43.08 11.04
C THR A 261 -39.38 -44.33 11.22
N THR A 262 -38.87 -44.55 12.44
CA THR A 262 -38.17 -45.78 12.84
C THR A 262 -39.06 -46.73 13.65
N ASN A 263 -40.07 -46.20 14.34
CA ASN A 263 -41.04 -46.96 15.13
C ASN A 263 -42.35 -46.17 15.21
N PHE A 264 -43.22 -46.34 14.22
CA PHE A 264 -44.43 -45.53 14.11
C PHE A 264 -45.34 -45.73 15.33
N SER A 265 -45.56 -44.63 16.05
CA SER A 265 -46.51 -44.51 17.15
C SER A 265 -47.10 -43.11 17.09
N LEU A 266 -48.43 -43.03 16.98
CA LEU A 266 -49.15 -41.77 16.83
C LEU A 266 -50.11 -41.60 17.99
N VAL A 267 -49.93 -40.53 18.76
CA VAL A 267 -50.94 -40.12 19.75
C VAL A 267 -52.19 -39.61 19.04
N SER A 268 -53.31 -39.44 19.77
CA SER A 268 -54.53 -38.85 19.22
C SER A 268 -54.24 -37.60 18.39
N THR A 269 -54.80 -37.55 17.19
CA THR A 269 -54.76 -36.33 16.36
C THR A 269 -55.96 -35.46 16.73
N MET A 270 -55.82 -34.14 16.55
CA MET A 270 -56.90 -33.19 16.79
C MET A 270 -57.12 -32.33 15.58
N THR A 271 -58.36 -32.24 15.10
CA THR A 271 -58.77 -31.27 14.09
C THR A 271 -59.78 -30.32 14.68
N VAL A 272 -59.55 -29.02 14.54
CA VAL A 272 -60.55 -27.99 14.89
C VAL A 272 -61.16 -27.43 13.61
N ALA A 273 -62.49 -27.42 13.54
CA ALA A 273 -63.23 -26.71 12.49
C ALA A 273 -63.88 -25.45 13.04
N MET A 274 -63.75 -24.32 12.33
CA MET A 274 -64.34 -23.04 12.72
C MET A 274 -64.91 -22.27 11.53
N THR A 275 -66.04 -21.59 11.73
CA THR A 275 -66.72 -20.77 10.71
C THR A 275 -66.31 -19.30 10.71
N GLY A 276 -65.65 -18.83 11.76
CA GLY A 276 -65.26 -17.42 11.97
C GLY A 276 -64.04 -16.94 11.16
N LEU A 277 -63.71 -17.59 10.04
CA LEU A 277 -62.53 -17.26 9.21
C LEU A 277 -62.50 -15.79 8.78
N PHE A 278 -63.69 -15.21 8.56
CA PHE A 278 -63.87 -13.86 8.04
C PHE A 278 -64.51 -12.89 9.04
N ASP A 279 -64.67 -13.27 10.31
CA ASP A 279 -65.43 -12.48 11.30
C ASP A 279 -64.94 -11.02 11.45
N ASN A 280 -63.67 -10.77 11.14
CA ASN A 280 -62.99 -9.48 11.26
C ASN A 280 -62.77 -8.76 9.91
N VAL A 281 -63.27 -9.31 8.80
CA VAL A 281 -63.10 -8.73 7.46
C VAL A 281 -64.45 -8.14 7.04
N ASP A 282 -64.57 -6.81 7.13
CA ASP A 282 -65.80 -6.10 6.75
C ASP A 282 -65.78 -5.86 5.23
N ILE A 283 -66.34 -6.79 4.45
CA ILE A 283 -66.41 -6.71 2.98
C ILE A 283 -67.81 -6.25 2.60
N ASN A 284 -67.96 -4.96 2.30
CA ASN A 284 -69.21 -4.45 1.74
C ASN A 284 -69.20 -4.49 0.20
N GLU A 285 -70.35 -4.82 -0.39
CA GLU A 285 -70.51 -5.00 -1.85
C GLU A 285 -70.14 -3.75 -2.68
N ASN A 286 -70.19 -2.55 -2.08
CA ASN A 286 -70.02 -1.28 -2.81
C ASN A 286 -68.67 -0.56 -2.62
N SER A 287 -67.85 -0.88 -1.59
CA SER A 287 -66.55 -0.20 -1.39
C SER A 287 -65.35 -1.14 -1.25
N GLY A 288 -65.57 -2.45 -1.00
CA GLY A 288 -64.47 -3.42 -0.92
C GLY A 288 -63.72 -3.59 -2.26
N ALA A 289 -64.45 -3.63 -3.37
CA ALA A 289 -63.90 -3.83 -4.72
C ALA A 289 -63.06 -2.64 -5.23
N GLU A 290 -63.57 -1.42 -5.05
CA GLU A 290 -62.88 -0.19 -5.48
C GLU A 290 -61.61 0.04 -4.63
N ASN A 291 -61.72 -0.12 -3.30
CA ASN A 291 -60.58 0.04 -2.39
C ASN A 291 -59.47 -1.01 -2.63
N LEU A 292 -59.84 -2.26 -2.94
CA LEU A 292 -58.89 -3.31 -3.28
C LEU A 292 -58.16 -3.00 -4.60
N THR A 293 -58.91 -2.54 -5.61
CA THR A 293 -58.35 -2.17 -6.92
C THR A 293 -57.31 -1.05 -6.79
N ASP A 294 -57.64 0.00 -6.03
CA ASP A 294 -56.72 1.12 -5.85
C ASP A 294 -55.50 0.74 -5.00
N SER A 295 -55.68 -0.12 -3.99
CA SER A 295 -54.56 -0.69 -3.22
C SER A 295 -53.61 -1.51 -4.09
N LEU A 296 -54.14 -2.28 -5.05
CA LEU A 296 -53.33 -3.07 -6.00
C LEU A 296 -52.59 -2.18 -7.00
N LYS A 297 -53.21 -1.10 -7.49
CA LYS A 297 -52.52 -0.09 -8.32
C LYS A 297 -51.36 0.55 -7.54
N GLN A 298 -51.60 0.94 -6.29
CA GLN A 298 -50.57 1.52 -5.43
C GLN A 298 -49.41 0.53 -5.18
N LEU A 299 -49.73 -0.74 -4.90
CA LEU A 299 -48.74 -1.80 -4.75
C LEU A 299 -47.91 -2.00 -6.03
N ASN A 300 -48.56 -1.99 -7.20
CA ASN A 300 -47.88 -2.09 -8.48
C ASN A 300 -46.90 -0.94 -8.71
N SER A 301 -47.36 0.31 -8.53
CA SER A 301 -46.50 1.48 -8.66
C SER A 301 -45.34 1.48 -7.67
N ALA A 302 -45.57 1.04 -6.42
CA ALA A 302 -44.52 0.91 -5.43
C ALA A 302 -43.48 -0.16 -5.82
N ALA A 303 -43.94 -1.30 -6.35
CA ALA A 303 -43.08 -2.39 -6.81
C ALA A 303 -42.24 -1.99 -8.02
N THR A 304 -42.81 -1.24 -8.99
CA THR A 304 -42.05 -0.67 -10.12
C THR A 304 -40.94 0.26 -9.61
N ARG A 305 -41.27 1.20 -8.70
CA ARG A 305 -40.27 2.11 -8.12
C ARG A 305 -39.16 1.37 -7.38
N LEU A 306 -39.49 0.30 -6.66
CA LEU A 306 -38.51 -0.53 -5.97
C LEU A 306 -37.59 -1.27 -6.94
N MET A 307 -38.14 -1.79 -8.05
CA MET A 307 -37.38 -2.44 -9.12
C MET A 307 -36.42 -1.44 -9.79
N ASP A 308 -36.91 -0.25 -10.16
CA ASP A 308 -36.11 0.81 -10.79
C ASP A 308 -34.98 1.26 -9.87
N GLY A 309 -35.29 1.56 -8.60
CA GLY A 309 -34.28 1.95 -7.61
C GLY A 309 -33.25 0.85 -7.34
N SER A 310 -33.63 -0.42 -7.45
CA SER A 310 -32.68 -1.55 -7.37
C SER A 310 -31.76 -1.62 -8.60
N SER A 311 -32.25 -1.22 -9.78
CA SER A 311 -31.42 -1.09 -10.98
C SER A 311 -30.45 0.07 -10.86
N ASP A 312 -30.91 1.25 -10.44
CA ASP A 312 -30.07 2.43 -10.26
C ASP A 312 -28.95 2.17 -9.24
N LEU A 313 -29.27 1.49 -8.13
CA LEU A 313 -28.29 1.10 -7.13
C LEU A 313 -27.22 0.17 -7.74
N TRP A 314 -27.62 -0.80 -8.56
CA TRP A 314 -26.68 -1.69 -9.24
C TRP A 314 -25.79 -0.95 -10.23
N ASP A 315 -26.34 -0.04 -11.02
CA ASP A 315 -25.58 0.78 -11.98
C ASP A 315 -24.56 1.69 -11.26
N GLY A 316 -24.97 2.29 -10.13
CA GLY A 316 -24.08 3.05 -9.25
C GLY A 316 -22.96 2.19 -8.66
N MET A 317 -23.28 0.97 -8.23
CA MET A 317 -22.29 0.03 -7.71
C MET A 317 -21.34 -0.49 -8.79
N SER A 318 -21.82 -0.64 -10.04
CA SER A 318 -20.97 -0.96 -11.19
C SER A 318 -19.98 0.17 -11.48
N THR A 319 -20.43 1.42 -11.39
CA THR A 319 -19.57 2.60 -11.53
C THR A 319 -18.51 2.66 -10.43
N LEU A 320 -18.90 2.40 -9.17
CA LEU A 320 -17.96 2.32 -8.06
C LEU A 320 -16.90 1.24 -8.28
N TYR A 321 -17.31 0.03 -8.69
CA TYR A 321 -16.39 -1.07 -8.99
C TYR A 321 -15.36 -0.68 -10.06
N THR A 322 -15.80 -0.06 -11.17
CA THR A 322 -14.89 0.45 -12.21
C THR A 322 -13.94 1.51 -11.66
N GLY A 323 -14.42 2.43 -10.82
CA GLY A 323 -13.59 3.42 -10.14
C GLY A 323 -12.52 2.78 -9.25
N CYS A 324 -12.88 1.75 -8.48
CA CYS A 324 -11.95 0.98 -7.67
C CYS A 324 -10.92 0.22 -8.50
N ALA A 325 -11.31 -0.32 -9.66
CA ALA A 325 -10.39 -0.98 -10.59
C ALA A 325 -9.34 0.00 -11.16
N ASN A 326 -9.78 1.21 -11.55
CA ASN A 326 -8.87 2.27 -12.02
C ASN A 326 -7.92 2.74 -10.90
N LEU A 327 -8.43 2.91 -9.67
CA LEU A 327 -7.60 3.22 -8.51
C LEU A 327 -6.55 2.12 -8.28
N ASN A 328 -6.95 0.87 -8.37
CA ASN A 328 -6.06 -0.27 -8.20
C ASN A 328 -4.95 -0.32 -9.24
N GLU A 329 -5.27 -0.07 -10.51
CA GLU A 329 -4.27 0.02 -11.58
C GLU A 329 -3.30 1.19 -11.34
N GLY A 330 -3.81 2.36 -10.96
CA GLY A 330 -3.01 3.53 -10.63
C GLY A 330 -2.07 3.30 -9.43
N ALA A 331 -2.58 2.68 -8.37
CA ALA A 331 -1.79 2.30 -7.21
C ALA A 331 -0.70 1.28 -7.56
N GLY A 332 -1.01 0.32 -8.44
CA GLY A 332 -0.02 -0.63 -8.96
C GLY A 332 1.11 0.06 -9.74
N LYS A 333 0.78 1.01 -10.62
CA LYS A 333 1.78 1.83 -11.34
C LYS A 333 2.64 2.64 -10.39
N LEU A 334 2.05 3.25 -9.36
CA LEU A 334 2.79 4.00 -8.34
C LEU A 334 3.74 3.09 -7.54
N ALA A 335 3.28 1.90 -7.14
CA ALA A 335 4.11 0.93 -6.43
C ALA A 335 5.30 0.47 -7.28
N SER A 336 5.09 0.18 -8.57
CA SER A 336 6.17 -0.15 -9.49
C SER A 336 7.16 1.00 -9.66
N GLY A 337 6.69 2.22 -9.90
CA GLY A 337 7.59 3.39 -10.02
C GLY A 337 8.38 3.68 -8.74
N ALA A 338 7.76 3.47 -7.57
CA ALA A 338 8.46 3.58 -6.29
C ALA A 338 9.51 2.47 -6.09
N LYS A 339 9.25 1.26 -6.60
CA LYS A 339 10.24 0.16 -6.61
C LYS A 339 11.45 0.51 -7.48
N ASP A 340 11.22 1.07 -8.67
CA ASP A 340 12.30 1.49 -9.56
C ASP A 340 13.15 2.60 -8.90
N MET A 341 12.52 3.56 -8.22
CA MET A 341 13.23 4.59 -7.46
C MET A 341 14.02 4.00 -6.27
N LEU A 342 13.46 3.01 -5.58
CA LEU A 342 14.16 2.29 -4.51
C LEU A 342 15.41 1.58 -5.06
N ASP A 343 15.29 0.88 -6.18
CA ASP A 343 16.42 0.17 -6.79
C ASP A 343 17.50 1.15 -7.28
N GLY A 344 17.10 2.25 -7.94
CA GLY A 344 18.02 3.28 -8.40
C GLY A 344 18.74 4.00 -7.26
N SER A 345 18.04 4.32 -6.17
CA SER A 345 18.64 4.92 -4.97
C SER A 345 19.56 3.96 -4.23
N ALA A 346 19.28 2.65 -4.24
CA ALA A 346 20.16 1.63 -3.67
C ALA A 346 21.48 1.56 -4.45
N ALA A 347 21.40 1.56 -5.79
CA ALA A 347 22.57 1.61 -6.65
C ALA A 347 23.40 2.89 -6.43
N LEU A 348 22.75 4.06 -6.33
CA LEU A 348 23.43 5.32 -6.01
C LEU A 348 24.11 5.28 -4.65
N SER A 349 23.44 4.76 -3.62
CA SER A 349 24.00 4.63 -2.27
C SER A 349 25.24 3.73 -2.26
N SER A 350 25.16 2.58 -2.95
CA SER A 350 26.30 1.67 -3.11
C SER A 350 27.48 2.36 -3.80
N GLY A 351 27.25 3.00 -4.95
CA GLY A 351 28.30 3.69 -5.70
C GLY A 351 28.91 4.87 -4.92
N ALA A 352 28.11 5.62 -4.16
CA ALA A 352 28.62 6.67 -3.28
C ALA A 352 29.46 6.10 -2.12
N GLY A 353 29.08 4.95 -1.57
CA GLY A 353 29.85 4.22 -0.56
C GLY A 353 31.19 3.71 -1.10
N GLU A 354 31.22 3.20 -2.33
CA GLU A 354 32.46 2.79 -3.02
C GLU A 354 33.39 3.98 -3.27
N LEU A 355 32.87 5.10 -3.80
CA LEU A 355 33.63 6.34 -4.00
C LEU A 355 34.19 6.86 -2.68
N CYS A 356 33.38 6.87 -1.62
CA CYS A 356 33.80 7.28 -0.29
C CYS A 356 34.93 6.37 0.24
N SER A 357 34.81 5.06 0.06
CA SER A 357 35.85 4.10 0.49
C SER A 357 37.16 4.27 -0.30
N GLY A 358 37.07 4.47 -1.61
CA GLY A 358 38.22 4.73 -2.47
C GLY A 358 38.94 6.03 -2.12
N LEU A 359 38.19 7.12 -1.92
CA LEU A 359 38.75 8.40 -1.48
C LEU A 359 39.30 8.35 -0.05
N GLY A 360 38.69 7.55 0.84
CA GLY A 360 39.24 7.30 2.17
C GLY A 360 40.58 6.59 2.12
N THR A 361 40.72 5.61 1.23
CA THR A 361 42.00 4.93 0.98
C THR A 361 43.06 5.90 0.44
N LEU A 362 42.70 6.73 -0.56
CA LEU A 362 43.60 7.73 -1.12
C LEU A 362 44.00 8.78 -0.07
N SER A 363 43.03 9.29 0.69
CA SER A 363 43.25 10.24 1.77
C SER A 363 44.16 9.68 2.86
N GLY A 364 44.01 8.40 3.21
CA GLY A 364 44.89 7.69 4.15
C GLY A 364 46.35 7.62 3.69
N LYS A 365 46.61 7.72 2.37
CA LYS A 365 47.96 7.74 1.78
C LYS A 365 48.58 9.13 1.65
N ASN A 366 47.81 10.19 1.92
CA ASN A 366 48.30 11.56 1.82
C ASN A 366 49.47 11.84 2.75
N GLN A 367 49.46 11.30 3.97
CA GLN A 367 50.57 11.51 4.92
C GLN A 367 51.87 10.91 4.39
N GLU A 368 51.84 9.67 3.87
CA GLU A 368 53.01 9.03 3.26
C GLU A 368 53.55 9.85 2.07
N LEU A 369 52.66 10.38 1.23
CA LEU A 369 53.04 11.23 0.09
C LEU A 369 53.64 12.57 0.54
N ASN A 370 53.03 13.24 1.52
CA ASN A 370 53.53 14.50 2.09
C ASN A 370 54.89 14.31 2.75
N ASP A 371 55.08 13.23 3.51
CA ASP A 371 56.36 12.88 4.14
C ASP A 371 57.42 12.59 3.08
N GLY A 372 57.08 11.89 2.00
CA GLY A 372 57.96 11.66 0.85
C GLY A 372 58.38 12.96 0.15
N ALA A 373 57.43 13.84 -0.13
CA ALA A 373 57.71 15.14 -0.75
C ALA A 373 58.56 16.04 0.17
N LYS A 374 58.33 15.98 1.49
CA LYS A 374 59.16 16.68 2.48
C LYS A 374 60.59 16.14 2.47
N LYS A 375 60.79 14.82 2.47
CA LYS A 375 62.12 14.20 2.41
C LYS A 375 62.90 14.62 1.17
N ILE A 376 62.27 14.64 0.00
CA ILE A 376 62.89 15.13 -1.25
C ILE A 376 63.27 16.60 -1.10
N THR A 377 62.37 17.42 -0.57
CA THR A 377 62.61 18.84 -0.33
C THR A 377 63.82 19.04 0.58
N ASP A 378 63.81 18.44 1.77
CA ASP A 378 64.91 18.52 2.74
C ASP A 378 66.24 18.06 2.12
N ALA A 379 66.24 16.97 1.34
CA ALA A 379 67.44 16.46 0.66
C ALA A 379 67.99 17.43 -0.40
N VAL A 380 67.12 18.02 -1.23
CA VAL A 380 67.55 19.02 -2.23
C VAL A 380 68.08 20.28 -1.54
N PHE A 381 67.43 20.76 -0.48
CA PHE A 381 67.91 21.91 0.30
C PHE A 381 69.26 21.62 0.97
N ALA A 382 69.46 20.43 1.54
CA ALA A 382 70.74 20.02 2.11
C ALA A 382 71.86 19.93 1.06
N SER A 383 71.56 19.37 -0.12
CA SER A 383 72.49 19.30 -1.25
C SER A 383 72.84 20.69 -1.78
N ALA A 384 71.84 21.54 -2.03
CA ALA A 384 72.03 22.90 -2.49
C ALA A 384 72.82 23.75 -1.48
N THR A 385 72.56 23.58 -0.18
CA THR A 385 73.35 24.22 0.88
C THR A 385 74.81 23.79 0.81
N THR A 386 75.07 22.49 0.64
CA THR A 386 76.44 21.96 0.55
C THR A 386 77.17 22.47 -0.70
N GLN A 387 76.52 22.41 -1.87
CA GLN A 387 77.08 22.90 -3.13
C GLN A 387 77.34 24.41 -3.09
N LEU A 388 76.40 25.20 -2.55
CA LEU A 388 76.56 26.65 -2.42
C LEU A 388 77.73 27.01 -1.50
N ARG A 389 77.88 26.32 -0.36
CA ARG A 389 79.02 26.52 0.54
C ARG A 389 80.35 26.20 -0.16
N GLN A 390 80.42 25.07 -0.88
CA GLN A 390 81.63 24.66 -1.62
C GLN A 390 81.99 25.68 -2.70
N GLU A 391 81.01 26.16 -3.48
CA GLU A 391 81.22 27.14 -4.55
C GLU A 391 81.65 28.50 -3.99
N LEU A 392 81.04 28.99 -2.90
CA LEU A 392 81.40 30.27 -2.28
C LEU A 392 82.81 30.27 -1.69
N VAL A 393 83.26 29.13 -1.15
CA VAL A 393 84.64 28.95 -0.67
C VAL A 393 85.61 28.85 -1.85
N ALA A 394 85.30 28.03 -2.87
CA ALA A 394 86.16 27.83 -4.03
C ALA A 394 86.35 29.11 -4.87
N SER A 395 85.32 29.96 -4.94
CA SER A 395 85.37 31.27 -5.60
C SER A 395 86.06 32.36 -4.76
N GLY A 396 86.41 32.09 -3.50
CA GLY A 396 87.07 33.05 -2.61
C GLY A 396 86.16 34.15 -2.07
N VAL A 397 84.83 34.00 -2.21
CA VAL A 397 83.84 34.99 -1.73
C VAL A 397 83.73 34.96 -0.20
N MET A 398 83.92 33.80 0.44
CA MET A 398 83.84 33.63 1.89
C MET A 398 84.85 32.61 2.41
N THR A 399 85.19 32.69 3.71
CA THR A 399 85.97 31.65 4.40
C THR A 399 85.11 30.43 4.75
N GLU A 400 85.73 29.27 5.01
CA GLU A 400 85.02 28.05 5.44
C GLU A 400 84.13 28.29 6.68
N GLY A 401 84.62 29.06 7.66
CA GLY A 401 83.88 29.36 8.90
C GLY A 401 82.67 30.27 8.70
N GLU A 402 82.70 31.13 7.69
CA GLU A 402 81.57 31.98 7.32
C GLU A 402 80.55 31.20 6.48
N ALA A 403 81.01 30.41 5.51
CA ALA A 403 80.16 29.56 4.69
C ALA A 403 79.41 28.51 5.53
N ALA A 404 80.02 27.97 6.59
CA ALA A 404 79.39 27.01 7.50
C ALA A 404 78.08 27.53 8.15
N LYS A 405 77.92 28.86 8.27
CA LYS A 405 76.72 29.49 8.85
C LYS A 405 75.53 29.54 7.88
N ILE A 406 75.78 29.35 6.57
CA ILE A 406 74.73 29.39 5.55
C ILE A 406 73.85 28.14 5.70
N SER A 407 72.54 28.31 5.84
CA SER A 407 71.58 27.21 5.83
C SER A 407 70.38 27.58 4.98
N LEU A 408 70.09 26.76 3.97
CA LEU A 408 68.93 26.95 3.11
C LEU A 408 67.78 26.10 3.64
N THR A 409 66.66 26.75 3.92
CA THR A 409 65.37 26.11 4.21
C THR A 409 64.30 26.69 3.29
N PRO A 410 63.15 26.01 3.09
CA PRO A 410 62.05 26.57 2.30
C PRO A 410 61.62 27.98 2.72
N SER A 411 61.72 28.33 4.00
CA SER A 411 61.37 29.66 4.52
C SER A 411 62.48 30.70 4.43
N THR A 412 63.76 30.29 4.32
CA THR A 412 64.91 31.22 4.46
C THR A 412 65.73 31.38 3.19
N TYR A 413 65.65 30.44 2.23
CA TYR A 413 66.55 30.46 1.07
C TYR A 413 66.41 31.73 0.23
N ALA A 414 65.20 32.20 -0.05
CA ALA A 414 65.00 33.42 -0.83
C ALA A 414 65.74 34.62 -0.21
N SER A 415 65.66 34.80 1.11
CA SER A 415 66.40 35.85 1.82
C SER A 415 67.92 35.62 1.83
N VAL A 416 68.37 34.37 1.91
CA VAL A 416 69.81 34.03 1.83
C VAL A 416 70.36 34.33 0.43
N PHE A 417 69.65 33.96 -0.63
CA PHE A 417 70.02 34.28 -2.01
C PHE A 417 70.01 35.80 -2.26
N GLN A 418 69.05 36.52 -1.69
CA GLN A 418 69.03 37.98 -1.75
C GLN A 418 70.22 38.61 -1.02
N GLN A 419 70.64 38.07 0.12
CA GLN A 419 71.84 38.55 0.84
C GLN A 419 73.12 38.23 0.07
N LEU A 420 73.21 37.03 -0.50
CA LEU A 420 74.38 36.58 -1.25
C LEU A 420 74.53 37.32 -2.58
N SER A 421 73.45 37.66 -3.27
CA SER A 421 73.53 38.48 -4.49
C SER A 421 74.12 39.88 -4.25
N HIS A 422 73.98 40.40 -3.03
CA HIS A 422 74.65 41.64 -2.60
C HIS A 422 76.11 41.39 -2.15
N ALA A 423 76.47 40.18 -1.73
CA ALA A 423 77.81 39.83 -1.26
C ALA A 423 78.76 39.34 -2.37
N VAL A 424 78.22 38.82 -3.49
CA VAL A 424 78.97 38.28 -4.65
C VAL A 424 79.57 39.38 -5.54
N THR A 425 79.38 40.66 -5.22
CA THR A 425 80.19 41.74 -5.81
C THR A 425 81.65 41.58 -5.39
N VAL A 426 82.44 40.90 -6.21
CA VAL A 426 83.90 40.81 -6.04
C VAL A 426 84.42 42.24 -6.07
N THR A 427 85.13 42.67 -5.02
CA THR A 427 85.67 44.03 -5.02
C THR A 427 86.85 44.12 -6.00
N PRO A 428 87.07 45.27 -6.67
CA PRO A 428 88.24 45.49 -7.51
C PRO A 428 89.57 45.13 -6.79
N GLU A 429 89.61 45.28 -5.46
CA GLU A 429 90.74 44.98 -4.59
C GLU A 429 91.02 43.47 -4.44
N GLN A 430 89.98 42.62 -4.35
CA GLN A 430 90.14 41.16 -4.29
C GLN A 430 90.61 40.57 -5.63
N VAL A 431 90.06 41.10 -6.73
CA VAL A 431 90.51 40.79 -8.10
C VAL A 431 91.98 41.19 -8.25
N GLU A 432 92.34 42.40 -7.84
CA GLU A 432 93.72 42.89 -7.88
C GLU A 432 94.69 42.02 -7.05
N ALA A 433 94.27 41.48 -5.90
CA ALA A 433 95.09 40.59 -5.09
C ALA A 433 95.36 39.23 -5.78
N GLN A 434 94.34 38.61 -6.39
CA GLN A 434 94.51 37.35 -7.16
C GLN A 434 95.35 37.53 -8.42
N ILE A 435 95.25 38.70 -9.06
CA ILE A 435 96.09 39.11 -10.20
C ILE A 435 97.55 39.21 -9.79
N ARG A 436 97.82 39.94 -8.70
CA ARG A 436 99.18 40.09 -8.16
C ARG A 436 99.78 38.75 -7.75
N ALA A 437 98.96 37.84 -7.20
CA ALA A 437 99.41 36.49 -6.85
C ALA A 437 99.78 35.66 -8.10
N SER A 438 98.94 35.69 -9.14
CA SER A 438 99.15 34.95 -10.40
C SER A 438 100.35 35.47 -11.21
N LEU A 439 100.68 36.75 -11.04
CA LEU A 439 101.81 37.40 -11.72
C LEU A 439 103.06 37.54 -10.84
N SER A 440 103.09 36.91 -9.66
CA SER A 440 104.09 37.12 -8.61
C SER A 440 105.54 36.82 -9.03
N ALA A 441 105.74 36.08 -10.12
CA ALA A 441 107.05 35.78 -10.70
C ALA A 441 107.55 36.80 -11.76
N MET A 442 106.73 37.80 -12.13
CA MET A 442 107.02 38.78 -13.21
C MET A 442 107.46 40.14 -12.65
N THR A 443 108.26 40.90 -13.40
CA THR A 443 108.60 42.28 -13.01
C THR A 443 107.38 43.20 -13.09
N ARG A 444 107.34 44.28 -12.29
CA ARG A 444 106.21 45.24 -12.24
C ARG A 444 105.79 45.75 -13.64
N GLU A 445 106.76 45.90 -14.53
CA GLU A 445 106.57 46.35 -15.91
C GLU A 445 105.94 45.26 -16.79
N GLN A 446 106.37 44.00 -16.62
CA GLN A 446 105.77 42.85 -17.29
C GLN A 446 104.34 42.58 -16.80
N GLN A 447 104.06 42.82 -15.53
CA GLN A 447 102.72 42.69 -14.95
C GLN A 447 101.72 43.66 -15.60
N ASN A 448 102.12 44.92 -15.79
CA ASN A 448 101.27 45.94 -16.41
C ASN A 448 100.98 45.66 -17.90
N LEU A 449 101.97 45.11 -18.61
CA LEU A 449 101.82 44.76 -20.02
C LEU A 449 100.92 43.53 -20.20
N ALA A 450 101.10 42.49 -19.38
CA ALA A 450 100.24 41.29 -19.40
C ALA A 450 98.77 41.66 -19.17
N MET A 451 98.54 42.60 -18.25
CA MET A 451 97.20 43.12 -17.94
C MET A 451 96.55 43.88 -19.10
N THR A 452 97.34 44.63 -19.86
CA THR A 452 96.84 45.38 -21.04
C THR A 452 96.47 44.41 -22.16
N ILE A 453 97.29 43.40 -22.42
CA ILE A 453 97.02 42.37 -23.44
C ILE A 453 95.81 41.52 -23.05
N ALA A 454 95.70 41.12 -21.78
CA ALA A 454 94.56 40.37 -21.28
C ALA A 454 93.24 41.15 -21.45
N TYR A 455 93.27 42.48 -21.29
CA TYR A 455 92.11 43.34 -21.55
C TYR A 455 91.64 43.30 -22.99
N ASP A 456 92.56 43.49 -23.94
CA ASP A 456 92.24 43.50 -25.36
C ASP A 456 91.74 42.12 -25.83
N LEU A 457 92.29 41.04 -25.27
CA LEU A 457 91.80 39.66 -25.49
C LEU A 457 90.37 39.47 -25.00
N ILE A 458 90.01 40.00 -23.83
CA ILE A 458 88.64 39.92 -23.28
C ILE A 458 87.67 40.81 -24.07
N GLN A 459 88.10 41.98 -24.54
CA GLN A 459 87.26 42.83 -25.40
C GLN A 459 87.00 42.18 -26.76
N ALA A 460 87.97 41.45 -27.30
CA ALA A 460 87.81 40.70 -28.54
C ALA A 460 86.99 39.41 -28.36
N ASP A 461 87.05 38.78 -27.18
CA ASP A 461 86.26 37.59 -26.81
C ASP A 461 85.75 37.71 -25.37
N PRO A 462 84.53 38.26 -25.16
CA PRO A 462 83.95 38.44 -23.84
C PRO A 462 83.69 37.15 -23.06
N ALA A 463 83.77 35.97 -23.71
CA ALA A 463 83.64 34.67 -23.08
C ALA A 463 84.98 34.11 -22.57
N LEU A 464 86.11 34.73 -22.91
CA LEU A 464 87.44 34.30 -22.51
C LEU A 464 87.63 34.54 -21.00
N GLY A 465 87.78 33.44 -20.25
CA GLY A 465 88.00 33.49 -18.81
C GLY A 465 89.25 34.29 -18.44
N TYR A 466 89.19 35.02 -17.34
CA TYR A 466 90.24 35.96 -16.94
C TYR A 466 91.62 35.32 -16.77
N THR A 467 91.66 34.14 -16.15
CA THR A 467 92.88 33.35 -15.96
C THR A 467 93.47 32.90 -17.29
N ASP A 468 92.62 32.56 -18.26
CA ASP A 468 93.04 32.17 -19.61
C ASP A 468 93.54 33.36 -20.43
N ALA A 469 92.91 34.53 -20.27
CA ALA A 469 93.36 35.78 -20.88
C ALA A 469 94.71 36.23 -20.35
N ILE A 470 94.94 36.16 -19.03
CA ILE A 470 96.26 36.39 -18.41
C ILE A 470 97.28 35.35 -18.86
N THR A 471 96.92 34.07 -18.88
CA THR A 471 97.84 32.99 -19.27
C THR A 471 98.25 33.13 -20.73
N ARG A 472 97.29 33.50 -21.60
CA ARG A 472 97.57 33.85 -23.00
C ARG A 472 98.45 35.09 -23.12
N ALA A 473 98.15 36.16 -22.37
CA ALA A 473 98.95 37.37 -22.37
C ALA A 473 100.39 37.11 -21.90
N ALA A 474 100.57 36.34 -20.84
CA ALA A 474 101.89 35.92 -20.33
C ALA A 474 102.64 35.05 -21.35
N GLY A 475 101.95 34.12 -22.04
CA GLY A 475 102.51 33.32 -23.13
C GLY A 475 102.95 34.17 -24.34
N MET A 476 102.13 35.13 -24.76
CA MET A 476 102.45 36.08 -25.82
C MET A 476 103.68 36.95 -25.47
N MET A 477 103.87 37.25 -24.19
CA MET A 477 105.03 38.02 -23.70
C MET A 477 106.31 37.19 -23.61
N SER A 478 106.23 35.91 -23.21
CA SER A 478 107.40 35.00 -23.25
C SER A 478 107.88 34.79 -24.69
N ASP A 479 106.96 34.72 -25.65
CA ASP A 479 107.30 34.60 -27.07
C ASP A 479 107.97 35.89 -27.60
N ALA A 480 107.49 37.06 -27.19
CA ALA A 480 108.10 38.35 -27.53
C ALA A 480 109.51 38.52 -26.93
N ALA A 481 109.73 38.06 -25.69
CA ALA A 481 111.05 38.09 -25.04
C ALA A 481 112.05 37.14 -25.72
N ALA A 482 111.61 35.99 -26.20
CA ALA A 482 112.44 35.08 -27.01
C ALA A 482 112.86 35.72 -28.34
N VAL A 483 111.94 36.41 -29.03
CA VAL A 483 112.25 37.17 -30.25
C VAL A 483 113.21 38.33 -29.98
N GLN A 484 113.13 38.99 -28.82
CA GLN A 484 114.03 40.07 -28.44
C GLN A 484 115.44 39.57 -28.08
N ALA A 485 115.55 38.40 -27.45
CA ALA A 485 116.82 37.73 -27.18
C ALA A 485 117.50 37.26 -28.48
N ASP A 486 116.75 36.67 -29.41
CA ASP A 486 117.24 36.29 -30.73
C ASP A 486 117.69 37.52 -31.53
N CYS A 487 116.94 38.62 -31.47
CA CYS A 487 117.32 39.90 -32.08
C CYS A 487 118.59 40.49 -31.46
N ALA A 488 118.81 40.34 -30.15
CA ALA A 488 120.00 40.86 -29.47
C ALA A 488 121.26 40.03 -29.79
N VAL A 489 121.13 38.71 -29.90
CA VAL A 489 122.22 37.80 -30.33
C VAL A 489 122.59 38.05 -31.79
N ILE A 490 121.60 38.23 -32.68
CA ILE A 490 121.81 38.63 -34.08
C ILE A 490 122.47 40.02 -34.16
N ASN A 491 122.03 40.98 -33.34
CA ASN A 491 122.59 42.33 -33.29
C ASN A 491 124.04 42.35 -32.80
N ALA A 492 124.37 41.55 -31.79
CA ALA A 492 125.72 41.43 -31.25
C ALA A 492 126.68 40.68 -32.22
N ALA A 493 126.20 39.62 -32.88
CA ALA A 493 126.99 38.89 -33.88
C ALA A 493 127.27 39.74 -35.13
N TRP A 494 126.28 40.52 -35.58
CA TRP A 494 126.43 41.44 -36.72
C TRP A 494 127.41 42.60 -36.44
N LEU A 495 127.38 43.17 -35.22
CA LEU A 495 128.29 44.25 -34.79
C LEU A 495 129.75 43.78 -34.55
N ALA A 496 129.96 42.48 -34.31
CA ALA A 496 131.27 41.88 -34.06
C ALA A 496 131.99 41.44 -35.34
N ASP A 497 131.32 41.44 -36.49
CA ASP A 497 131.90 41.06 -37.78
C ASP A 497 132.86 42.17 -38.31
N PRO A 498 134.15 41.86 -38.57
CA PRO A 498 135.13 42.84 -39.05
C PRO A 498 134.75 43.54 -40.36
N ASP A 499 134.05 42.86 -41.27
CA ASP A 499 133.64 43.42 -42.57
C ASP A 499 132.49 44.44 -42.39
N ASN A 500 131.60 44.21 -41.41
CA ASN A 500 130.54 45.14 -41.04
C ASN A 500 131.08 46.37 -40.28
N GLN A 501 132.16 46.22 -39.49
CA GLN A 501 132.82 47.38 -38.86
C GLN A 501 133.47 48.32 -39.86
N ALA A 502 134.05 47.80 -40.94
CA ALA A 502 134.61 48.60 -42.03
C ALA A 502 133.52 49.37 -42.80
N LEU A 503 132.35 48.73 -43.03
CA LEU A 503 131.19 49.35 -43.66
C LEU A 503 130.56 50.43 -42.76
N ILE A 504 130.45 50.19 -41.46
CA ILE A 504 129.99 51.18 -40.45
C ILE A 504 130.92 52.40 -40.43
N ALA A 505 132.24 52.19 -40.48
CA ALA A 505 133.23 53.27 -40.53
C ALA A 505 133.17 54.09 -41.83
N GLN A 506 132.96 53.44 -42.99
CA GLN A 506 132.78 54.11 -44.28
C GLN A 506 131.47 54.90 -44.36
N ILE A 507 130.38 54.38 -43.81
CA ILE A 507 129.09 55.05 -43.75
C ILE A 507 129.15 56.27 -42.80
N MET A 508 129.77 56.14 -41.62
CA MET A 508 129.99 57.27 -40.71
C MET A 508 130.87 58.37 -41.32
N ALA A 509 131.85 57.99 -42.16
CA ALA A 509 132.67 58.94 -42.91
C ALA A 509 131.91 59.62 -44.07
N ALA A 510 130.86 58.99 -44.63
CA ALA A 510 130.12 59.50 -45.80
C ALA A 510 128.91 60.39 -45.46
N THR A 511 128.35 60.35 -44.24
CA THR A 511 127.05 61.00 -43.94
C THR A 511 127.06 62.17 -42.96
N HIS A 512 128.20 62.54 -42.34
CA HIS A 512 128.34 63.70 -41.44
C HIS A 512 127.12 64.01 -40.53
N SER A 513 126.53 63.03 -39.82
CA SER A 513 125.32 63.21 -38.98
C SER A 513 125.19 62.19 -37.81
N ASP A 514 124.23 62.44 -36.91
CA ASP A 514 124.06 61.95 -35.53
C ASP A 514 123.30 60.61 -35.33
N GLN A 515 123.28 60.11 -34.08
CA GLN A 515 122.84 58.77 -33.66
C GLN A 515 121.44 58.27 -34.11
N PRO A 516 120.39 59.08 -34.30
CA PRO A 516 119.07 58.58 -34.72
C PRO A 516 119.07 58.00 -36.15
N THR A 517 120.07 58.34 -36.96
CA THR A 517 120.24 57.85 -38.33
C THR A 517 120.81 56.42 -38.36
N ALA A 518 121.54 56.01 -37.32
CA ALA A 518 122.03 54.63 -37.13
C ALA A 518 120.89 53.62 -36.89
N ALA A 519 119.80 54.04 -36.24
CA ALA A 519 118.61 53.19 -36.03
C ALA A 519 117.82 52.97 -37.34
N LYS A 520 117.76 53.99 -38.21
CA LYS A 520 117.12 53.89 -39.55
C LYS A 520 117.95 53.06 -40.53
N LEU A 521 119.28 53.14 -40.45
CA LEU A 521 120.18 52.28 -41.24
C LEU A 521 120.21 50.83 -40.75
N CYS A 522 120.02 50.56 -39.45
CA CYS A 522 119.86 49.19 -38.91
C CYS A 522 118.60 48.49 -39.45
N ALA A 523 117.52 49.25 -39.69
CA ALA A 523 116.29 48.72 -40.29
C ALA A 523 116.45 48.39 -41.80
N VAL A 524 117.28 49.13 -42.53
CA VAL A 524 117.58 48.88 -43.95
C VAL A 524 118.61 47.76 -44.12
N ALA A 525 119.61 47.65 -43.24
CA ALA A 525 120.59 46.56 -43.23
C ALA A 525 119.94 45.21 -42.88
N LYS A 526 118.90 45.20 -42.03
CA LYS A 526 118.08 44.01 -41.72
C LYS A 526 117.18 43.53 -42.87
N ALA A 527 116.98 44.36 -43.90
CA ALA A 527 116.16 44.00 -45.06
C ALA A 527 116.94 43.27 -46.18
N LEU A 528 118.27 43.16 -46.06
CA LEU A 528 119.15 42.78 -47.18
C LEU A 528 119.94 41.48 -47.02
N ASP A 529 119.79 40.70 -45.93
CA ASP A 529 120.35 39.34 -45.89
C ASP A 529 119.41 38.30 -45.23
N ALA A 530 118.94 37.38 -46.09
CA ALA A 530 118.28 36.08 -45.85
C ALA A 530 116.97 35.95 -45.01
N ASN A 531 115.84 36.07 -45.72
CA ASN A 531 114.74 35.08 -45.77
C ASN A 531 113.86 34.77 -44.51
N ALA A 532 113.23 35.78 -43.90
CA ALA A 532 112.07 35.61 -43.01
C ALA A 532 110.84 36.40 -43.52
N PRO A 533 109.60 35.89 -43.40
CA PRO A 533 108.41 36.54 -43.95
C PRO A 533 108.12 37.89 -43.26
N LEU A 534 108.04 38.95 -44.07
CA LEU A 534 107.89 40.38 -43.72
C LEU A 534 106.73 40.70 -42.76
N THR A 535 105.74 39.81 -42.60
CA THR A 535 104.57 40.03 -41.74
C THR A 535 104.89 39.96 -40.24
N LYS A 536 105.84 39.12 -39.81
CA LYS A 536 106.18 39.00 -38.37
C LYS A 536 107.02 40.17 -37.83
N LEU A 537 107.74 40.87 -38.70
CA LEU A 537 108.65 41.97 -38.33
C LEU A 537 107.93 43.32 -38.25
N SER A 538 106.90 43.55 -39.08
CA SER A 538 105.98 44.70 -38.89
C SER A 538 105.17 44.54 -37.61
N ASP A 539 104.75 43.31 -37.28
CA ASP A 539 104.03 43.01 -36.04
C ASP A 539 104.96 43.20 -34.82
N ALA A 540 106.20 42.70 -34.87
CA ALA A 540 107.19 42.92 -33.82
C ALA A 540 107.60 44.40 -33.66
N ALA A 541 107.72 45.16 -34.75
CA ALA A 541 108.01 46.61 -34.70
C ALA A 541 106.81 47.41 -34.16
N THR A 542 105.58 46.99 -34.48
CA THR A 542 104.34 47.58 -33.96
C THR A 542 104.14 47.22 -32.48
N MET A 543 104.57 46.04 -32.05
CA MET A 543 104.64 45.62 -30.64
C MET A 543 105.74 46.35 -29.86
N LEU A 544 106.90 46.62 -30.47
CA LEU A 544 107.99 47.40 -29.86
C LEU A 544 107.64 48.89 -29.77
N GLN A 545 106.88 49.41 -30.74
CA GLN A 545 106.35 50.78 -30.74
C GLN A 545 105.19 50.94 -29.73
N HIS A 546 104.39 49.90 -29.49
CA HIS A 546 103.52 49.85 -28.31
C HIS A 546 104.33 49.80 -27.01
N ALA A 547 105.39 48.99 -26.93
CA ALA A 547 106.25 48.90 -25.74
C ALA A 547 106.97 50.21 -25.39
N SER A 548 107.40 51.01 -26.38
CA SER A 548 107.99 52.34 -26.14
C SER A 548 106.94 53.41 -25.78
N THR A 549 105.69 53.25 -26.22
CA THR A 549 104.57 54.10 -25.80
C THR A 549 104.12 53.77 -24.36
N VAL A 550 104.31 52.52 -23.92
CA VAL A 550 104.04 52.07 -22.54
C VAL A 550 105.09 52.61 -21.55
N ALA A 551 106.35 52.80 -21.97
CA ALA A 551 107.41 53.34 -21.11
C ALA A 551 107.21 54.81 -20.68
N SER A 552 106.31 55.56 -21.35
CA SER A 552 106.03 56.97 -21.03
C SER A 552 104.69 57.23 -20.33
N THR A 553 103.92 56.19 -19.99
CA THR A 553 102.68 56.32 -19.19
C THR A 553 102.83 55.72 -17.79
N THR A 554 103.73 56.28 -17.00
CA THR A 554 103.56 56.26 -15.54
C THR A 554 102.26 57.00 -15.20
N ALA A 555 101.34 56.30 -14.53
CA ALA A 555 100.06 56.76 -13.99
C ALA A 555 98.87 56.84 -14.97
N ASP A 556 98.25 55.70 -15.22
CA ASP A 556 96.79 55.68 -15.35
C ASP A 556 96.21 54.47 -14.60
N ASN A 557 96.30 54.53 -13.25
CA ASN A 557 95.62 53.59 -12.36
C ASN A 557 94.13 53.47 -12.70
N SER A 558 93.53 54.47 -13.36
CA SER A 558 92.14 54.46 -13.80
C SER A 558 91.81 53.33 -14.78
N LYS A 559 92.72 52.95 -15.69
CA LYS A 559 92.52 51.83 -16.63
C LYS A 559 92.69 50.47 -15.95
N LEU A 560 93.65 50.34 -15.03
CA LEU A 560 93.82 49.14 -14.21
C LEU A 560 92.63 48.95 -13.26
N THR A 561 92.15 50.03 -12.64
CA THR A 561 90.94 50.05 -11.82
C THR A 561 89.70 49.75 -12.67
N ALA A 562 89.58 50.30 -13.88
CA ALA A 562 88.50 49.98 -14.81
C ALA A 562 88.54 48.52 -15.26
N LEU A 563 89.73 47.94 -15.47
CA LEU A 563 89.92 46.51 -15.71
C LEU A 563 89.46 45.68 -14.52
N CYS A 564 90.00 45.95 -13.33
CA CYS A 564 89.64 45.22 -12.11
C CYS A 564 88.15 45.36 -11.82
N THR A 565 87.55 46.51 -12.15
CA THR A 565 86.09 46.75 -12.06
C THR A 565 85.32 45.95 -13.11
N ALA A 566 85.76 45.91 -14.37
CA ALA A 566 85.12 45.12 -15.42
C ALA A 566 85.21 43.61 -15.16
N ILE A 567 86.35 43.14 -14.66
CA ILE A 567 86.60 41.75 -14.27
C ILE A 567 85.78 41.41 -13.02
N ALA A 568 85.78 42.28 -12.00
CA ALA A 568 84.90 42.17 -10.84
C ALA A 568 83.43 42.04 -11.24
N ASN A 569 82.97 42.87 -12.19
CA ASN A 569 81.60 42.83 -12.69
C ASN A 569 81.31 41.55 -13.49
N ALA A 570 82.25 41.04 -14.29
CA ALA A 570 82.09 39.79 -15.04
C ALA A 570 82.09 38.54 -14.15
N SER A 571 82.97 38.51 -13.13
CA SER A 571 82.98 37.47 -12.10
C SER A 571 81.72 37.52 -11.23
N ALA A 572 81.26 38.72 -10.84
CA ALA A 572 80.00 38.90 -10.14
C ALA A 572 78.79 38.45 -10.98
N ALA A 573 78.77 38.74 -12.29
CA ALA A 573 77.72 38.28 -13.21
C ALA A 573 77.68 36.75 -13.33
N THR A 574 78.85 36.09 -13.38
CA THR A 574 78.96 34.63 -13.44
C THR A 574 78.59 33.96 -12.11
N GLY A 575 78.97 34.55 -10.98
CA GLY A 575 78.55 34.10 -9.66
C GLY A 575 77.04 34.23 -9.47
N ASN A 576 76.47 35.36 -9.88
CA ASN A 576 75.03 35.59 -9.81
C ASN A 576 74.25 34.61 -10.70
N SER A 577 74.71 34.29 -11.92
CA SER A 577 74.01 33.31 -12.78
C SER A 577 73.98 31.89 -12.21
N LYS A 578 75.04 31.46 -11.52
CA LYS A 578 75.06 30.19 -10.78
C LYS A 578 74.13 30.23 -9.56
N LEU A 579 74.12 31.33 -8.79
CA LEU A 579 73.17 31.50 -7.69
C LEU A 579 71.72 31.47 -8.20
N ASP A 580 71.43 32.15 -9.31
CA ASP A 580 70.10 32.15 -9.92
C ASP A 580 69.66 30.76 -10.34
N ALA A 581 70.56 29.93 -10.90
CA ALA A 581 70.27 28.55 -11.26
C ALA A 581 69.91 27.68 -10.04
N VAL A 582 70.70 27.78 -8.96
CA VAL A 582 70.41 27.04 -7.71
C VAL A 582 69.12 27.54 -7.09
N LYS A 583 68.89 28.86 -7.09
CA LYS A 583 67.65 29.45 -6.59
C LYS A 583 66.45 28.95 -7.39
N ALA A 584 66.52 28.93 -8.72
CA ALA A 584 65.45 28.45 -9.58
C ALA A 584 65.14 26.96 -9.33
N GLN A 585 66.16 26.14 -9.07
CA GLN A 585 65.97 24.75 -8.67
C GLN A 585 65.21 24.65 -7.33
N LEU A 586 65.60 25.44 -6.32
CA LEU A 586 64.93 25.47 -5.03
C LEU A 586 63.50 26.01 -5.12
N ASP A 587 63.27 27.06 -5.92
CA ASP A 587 61.93 27.58 -6.23
C ASP A 587 61.03 26.46 -6.80
N GLY A 588 61.59 25.66 -7.73
CA GLY A 588 60.91 24.51 -8.33
C GLY A 588 60.53 23.44 -7.30
N VAL A 589 61.44 23.11 -6.38
CA VAL A 589 61.17 22.11 -5.33
C VAL A 589 60.16 22.60 -4.30
N VAL A 590 60.23 23.87 -3.90
CA VAL A 590 59.22 24.48 -3.01
C VAL A 590 57.84 24.46 -3.68
N LYS A 591 57.77 24.79 -4.98
CA LYS A 591 56.52 24.72 -5.76
C LYS A 591 55.99 23.29 -5.84
N PHE A 592 56.85 22.30 -6.05
CA PHE A 592 56.47 20.88 -6.02
C PHE A 592 55.88 20.49 -4.67
N TYR A 593 56.57 20.78 -3.56
CA TYR A 593 56.11 20.43 -2.22
C TYR A 593 54.76 21.07 -1.88
N ASN A 594 54.61 22.37 -2.15
CA ASN A 594 53.35 23.07 -1.95
C ASN A 594 52.22 22.52 -2.84
N GLY A 595 52.54 22.11 -4.07
CA GLY A 595 51.60 21.45 -4.96
C GLY A 595 51.12 20.10 -4.43
N VAL A 596 52.02 19.31 -3.84
CA VAL A 596 51.67 18.05 -3.17
C VAL A 596 50.77 18.30 -1.97
N LEU A 597 51.10 19.28 -1.12
CA LEU A 597 50.24 19.65 0.02
C LEU A 597 48.83 20.05 -0.44
N ALA A 598 48.73 20.93 -1.44
CA ALA A 598 47.45 21.35 -2.01
C ALA A 598 46.66 20.18 -2.63
N TYR A 599 47.33 19.26 -3.32
CA TYR A 599 46.72 18.04 -3.84
C TYR A 599 46.12 17.19 -2.69
N THR A 600 46.89 16.96 -1.63
CA THR A 600 46.42 16.14 -0.50
C THR A 600 45.26 16.79 0.25
N GLU A 601 45.25 18.12 0.38
CA GLU A 601 44.13 18.88 0.94
C GLU A 601 42.87 18.76 0.05
N GLY A 602 43.05 18.83 -1.28
CA GLY A 602 41.98 18.58 -2.25
C GLY A 602 41.41 17.17 -2.14
N VAL A 603 42.26 16.15 -1.97
CA VAL A 603 41.82 14.76 -1.74
C VAL A 603 41.04 14.64 -0.43
N ALA A 604 41.50 15.27 0.66
CA ALA A 604 40.79 15.26 1.94
C ALA A 604 39.41 15.92 1.82
N THR A 605 39.34 17.06 1.12
CA THR A 605 38.07 17.75 0.84
C THR A 605 37.13 16.89 -0.01
N ALA A 606 37.64 16.21 -1.03
CA ALA A 606 36.86 15.27 -1.85
C ALA A 606 36.36 14.07 -1.03
N TYR A 607 37.18 13.56 -0.11
CA TYR A 607 36.78 12.50 0.82
C TYR A 607 35.66 12.97 1.77
N ASP A 608 35.75 14.17 2.31
CA ASP A 608 34.68 14.76 3.13
C ASP A 608 33.38 14.97 2.33
N GLY A 609 33.50 15.43 1.08
CA GLY A 609 32.38 15.54 0.16
C GLY A 609 31.72 14.19 -0.14
N SER A 610 32.50 13.14 -0.40
CA SER A 610 31.97 11.80 -0.69
C SER A 610 31.32 11.14 0.52
N LYS A 611 31.79 11.39 1.75
CA LYS A 611 31.09 11.00 2.99
C LYS A 611 29.69 11.61 3.06
N LYS A 612 29.56 12.92 2.79
CA LYS A 612 28.27 13.61 2.76
C LYS A 612 27.35 13.06 1.67
N LEU A 613 27.89 12.80 0.48
CA LEU A 613 27.14 12.18 -0.63
C LEU A 613 26.64 10.78 -0.26
N SER A 614 27.49 9.94 0.34
CA SER A 614 27.13 8.58 0.76
C SER A 614 26.03 8.58 1.82
N LEU A 615 26.12 9.47 2.81
CA LEU A 615 25.05 9.66 3.82
C LEU A 615 23.75 10.14 3.18
N GLY A 616 23.80 11.13 2.28
CA GLY A 616 22.63 11.64 1.58
C GLY A 616 21.98 10.59 0.67
N ALA A 617 22.78 9.78 -0.04
CA ALA A 617 22.30 8.70 -0.88
C ALA A 617 21.66 7.58 -0.06
N SER A 618 22.22 7.26 1.11
CA SER A 618 21.62 6.31 2.06
C SER A 618 20.26 6.82 2.57
N ALA A 619 20.18 8.09 2.98
CA ALA A 619 18.92 8.69 3.42
C ALA A 619 17.86 8.73 2.30
N LEU A 620 18.26 9.00 1.05
CA LEU A 620 17.38 8.92 -0.11
C LEU A 620 16.87 7.48 -0.31
N ASN A 621 17.74 6.48 -0.17
CA ASN A 621 17.36 5.08 -0.29
C ASN A 621 16.35 4.66 0.78
N ASP A 622 16.56 5.08 2.04
CA ASP A 622 15.59 4.84 3.12
C ASP A 622 14.23 5.52 2.83
N GLY A 623 14.25 6.76 2.33
CA GLY A 623 13.04 7.46 1.90
C GLY A 623 12.32 6.77 0.74
N ALA A 624 13.06 6.29 -0.26
CA ALA A 624 12.51 5.53 -1.37
C ALA A 624 11.91 4.19 -0.91
N LYS A 625 12.51 3.54 0.08
CA LYS A 625 12.01 2.31 0.69
C LYS A 625 10.69 2.55 1.41
N ALA A 626 10.61 3.63 2.18
CA ALA A 626 9.36 4.03 2.84
C ALA A 626 8.26 4.35 1.82
N LEU A 627 8.57 5.07 0.74
CA LEU A 627 7.61 5.35 -0.34
C LEU A 627 7.13 4.06 -1.01
N TYR A 628 8.04 3.15 -1.37
CA TYR A 628 7.69 1.86 -1.96
C TYR A 628 6.76 1.05 -1.05
N ASN A 629 7.09 0.92 0.23
CA ASN A 629 6.24 0.19 1.18
C ASN A 629 4.85 0.81 1.31
N GLY A 630 4.77 2.15 1.37
CA GLY A 630 3.50 2.88 1.41
C GLY A 630 2.67 2.69 0.14
N ALA A 631 3.30 2.81 -1.03
CA ALA A 631 2.64 2.62 -2.32
C ALA A 631 2.16 1.17 -2.51
N TYR A 632 2.97 0.19 -2.08
CA TYR A 632 2.58 -1.23 -2.10
C TYR A 632 1.40 -1.52 -1.17
N THR A 633 1.40 -0.93 0.03
CA THR A 633 0.27 -1.04 0.97
C THR A 633 -1.01 -0.44 0.38
N LEU A 634 -0.91 0.72 -0.29
CA LEU A 634 -2.05 1.31 -1.00
C LEU A 634 -2.57 0.40 -2.12
N TYR A 635 -1.67 -0.21 -2.89
CA TYR A 635 -2.02 -1.17 -3.94
C TYR A 635 -2.74 -2.41 -3.39
N GLU A 636 -2.25 -3.00 -2.30
CA GLU A 636 -2.96 -4.12 -1.65
C GLU A 636 -4.33 -3.69 -1.08
N GLY A 637 -4.39 -2.49 -0.49
CA GLY A 637 -5.62 -1.90 0.00
C GLY A 637 -6.66 -1.68 -1.11
N SER A 638 -6.23 -1.19 -2.27
CA SER A 638 -7.11 -0.99 -3.43
C SER A 638 -7.60 -2.31 -4.03
N GLN A 639 -6.80 -3.39 -3.99
CA GLN A 639 -7.26 -4.72 -4.41
C GLN A 639 -8.40 -5.21 -3.50
N LYS A 640 -8.24 -5.06 -2.18
CA LYS A 640 -9.28 -5.43 -1.22
C LYS A 640 -10.56 -4.60 -1.41
N LEU A 641 -10.42 -3.29 -1.61
CA LEU A 641 -11.56 -2.40 -1.88
C LEU A 641 -12.27 -2.78 -3.18
N MET A 642 -11.53 -3.01 -4.26
CA MET A 642 -12.09 -3.45 -5.54
C MET A 642 -12.82 -4.79 -5.41
N SER A 643 -12.25 -5.75 -4.69
CA SER A 643 -12.90 -7.04 -4.42
C SER A 643 -14.21 -6.86 -3.65
N GLY A 644 -14.20 -6.06 -2.57
CA GLY A 644 -15.41 -5.76 -1.80
C GLY A 644 -16.49 -5.03 -2.61
N ALA A 645 -16.10 -4.06 -3.44
CA ALA A 645 -17.00 -3.39 -4.37
C ALA A 645 -17.60 -4.37 -5.40
N GLY A 646 -16.81 -5.36 -5.85
CA GLY A 646 -17.27 -6.43 -6.72
C GLY A 646 -18.34 -7.30 -6.06
N THR A 647 -18.09 -7.74 -4.83
CA THR A 647 -19.09 -8.50 -4.04
C THR A 647 -20.38 -7.71 -3.83
N LEU A 648 -20.28 -6.42 -3.52
CA LEU A 648 -21.45 -5.57 -3.33
C LEU A 648 -22.23 -5.35 -4.63
N LYS A 649 -21.52 -5.12 -5.74
CA LYS A 649 -22.11 -5.05 -7.09
C LYS A 649 -22.87 -6.32 -7.44
N ASP A 650 -22.30 -7.48 -7.16
CA ASP A 650 -22.93 -8.76 -7.46
C ASP A 650 -24.17 -8.99 -6.57
N GLY A 651 -24.09 -8.64 -5.29
CA GLY A 651 -25.25 -8.66 -4.38
C GLY A 651 -26.38 -7.73 -4.84
N CYS A 652 -26.06 -6.52 -5.30
CA CYS A 652 -27.04 -5.61 -5.89
C CYS A 652 -27.65 -6.19 -7.18
N ASN A 653 -26.88 -6.94 -7.98
CA ASN A 653 -27.40 -7.61 -9.18
C ASN A 653 -28.41 -8.69 -8.80
N THR A 654 -28.09 -9.51 -7.79
CA THR A 654 -29.00 -10.52 -7.26
C THR A 654 -30.28 -9.88 -6.73
N MET A 655 -30.18 -8.77 -6.00
CA MET A 655 -31.35 -8.02 -5.51
C MET A 655 -32.19 -7.46 -6.66
N LYS A 656 -31.57 -6.79 -7.64
CA LYS A 656 -32.23 -6.28 -8.86
C LYS A 656 -33.01 -7.39 -9.57
N ASN A 657 -32.37 -8.54 -9.80
CA ASN A 657 -33.00 -9.68 -10.45
C ASN A 657 -34.13 -10.28 -9.60
N GLY A 658 -33.94 -10.36 -8.28
CA GLY A 658 -34.98 -10.80 -7.34
C GLY A 658 -36.20 -9.87 -7.32
N MET A 659 -35.99 -8.54 -7.37
CA MET A 659 -37.07 -7.55 -7.44
C MET A 659 -37.79 -7.58 -8.78
N LYS A 660 -37.06 -7.79 -9.87
CA LYS A 660 -37.67 -8.03 -11.18
C LYS A 660 -38.55 -9.28 -11.16
N LYS A 661 -38.06 -10.38 -10.59
CA LYS A 661 -38.84 -11.62 -10.43
C LYS A 661 -40.08 -11.40 -9.56
N PHE A 662 -39.94 -10.71 -8.44
CA PHE A 662 -41.06 -10.36 -7.55
C PHE A 662 -42.11 -9.51 -8.26
N TYR A 663 -41.69 -8.57 -9.11
CA TYR A 663 -42.59 -7.78 -9.92
C TYR A 663 -43.27 -8.63 -11.01
N ASP A 664 -42.50 -9.30 -11.87
CA ASP A 664 -43.02 -10.04 -13.02
C ASP A 664 -43.91 -11.23 -12.61
N GLU A 665 -43.44 -12.05 -11.67
CA GLU A 665 -44.14 -13.27 -11.26
C GLU A 665 -45.11 -13.04 -10.10
N GLY A 666 -44.87 -12.01 -9.29
CA GLY A 666 -45.67 -11.74 -8.11
C GLY A 666 -46.72 -10.67 -8.37
N ILE A 667 -46.29 -9.42 -8.46
CA ILE A 667 -47.19 -8.26 -8.47
C ILE A 667 -47.94 -8.16 -9.80
N SER A 668 -47.26 -8.29 -10.93
CA SER A 668 -47.87 -8.19 -12.26
C SER A 668 -48.89 -9.30 -12.51
N LYS A 669 -48.59 -10.54 -12.11
CA LYS A 669 -49.58 -11.64 -12.16
C LYS A 669 -50.79 -11.38 -11.28
N LEU A 670 -50.59 -10.89 -10.06
CA LEU A 670 -51.68 -10.57 -9.14
C LEU A 670 -52.57 -9.45 -9.71
N THR A 671 -51.97 -8.38 -10.24
CA THR A 671 -52.71 -7.27 -10.85
C THR A 671 -53.43 -7.71 -12.11
N ASN A 672 -52.82 -8.55 -12.95
CA ASN A 672 -53.42 -9.03 -14.20
C ASN A 672 -54.54 -10.05 -13.94
N GLY A 673 -54.33 -11.01 -13.03
CA GLY A 673 -55.33 -12.03 -12.66
C GLY A 673 -56.56 -11.46 -11.97
N LEU A 674 -56.44 -10.29 -11.33
CA LEU A 674 -57.55 -9.57 -10.68
C LEU A 674 -58.20 -8.51 -11.58
N SER A 675 -57.65 -8.23 -12.77
CA SER A 675 -58.16 -7.18 -13.66
C SER A 675 -59.36 -7.57 -14.52
N GLY A 676 -59.77 -8.85 -14.53
CA GLY A 676 -60.77 -9.38 -15.46
C GLY A 676 -62.20 -9.60 -14.95
N ASP A 677 -62.44 -9.80 -13.64
CA ASP A 677 -63.78 -10.21 -13.15
C ASP A 677 -63.99 -10.00 -11.64
N TYR A 678 -63.56 -8.85 -11.11
CA TYR A 678 -63.53 -8.62 -9.65
C TYR A 678 -64.91 -8.49 -9.01
N LYS A 679 -65.94 -8.11 -9.78
CA LYS A 679 -67.29 -7.93 -9.24
C LYS A 679 -67.89 -9.27 -8.81
N GLU A 680 -67.78 -10.29 -9.66
CA GLU A 680 -68.23 -11.64 -9.33
C GLU A 680 -67.40 -12.24 -8.17
N LEU A 681 -66.08 -12.07 -8.18
CA LEU A 681 -65.24 -12.57 -7.09
C LEU A 681 -65.56 -11.90 -5.74
N VAL A 682 -65.81 -10.59 -5.72
CA VAL A 682 -66.21 -9.86 -4.51
C VAL A 682 -67.60 -10.26 -4.06
N GLU A 683 -68.57 -10.42 -4.96
CA GLU A 683 -69.90 -10.93 -4.63
C GLU A 683 -69.86 -12.36 -4.07
N ARG A 684 -69.04 -13.25 -4.66
CA ARG A 684 -68.80 -14.61 -4.14
C ARG A 684 -68.14 -14.58 -2.76
N LEU A 685 -67.15 -13.71 -2.55
CA LEU A 685 -66.48 -13.57 -1.26
C LEU A 685 -67.41 -13.01 -0.18
N CYS A 686 -68.27 -12.02 -0.51
CA CYS A 686 -69.33 -11.52 0.37
C CYS A 686 -70.33 -12.63 0.71
N ALA A 687 -70.72 -13.45 -0.27
CA ALA A 687 -71.64 -14.56 -0.07
C ALA A 687 -71.06 -15.63 0.87
N VAL A 688 -69.80 -16.01 0.68
CA VAL A 688 -69.08 -16.96 1.54
C VAL A 688 -68.89 -16.40 2.96
N GLU A 689 -68.52 -15.13 3.10
CA GLU A 689 -68.39 -14.45 4.40
C GLU A 689 -69.72 -14.45 5.16
N SER A 690 -70.79 -14.04 4.48
CA SER A 690 -72.14 -14.01 5.03
C SER A 690 -72.65 -15.40 5.40
N ALA A 691 -72.32 -16.43 4.61
CA ALA A 691 -72.62 -17.82 4.91
C ALA A 691 -71.96 -18.28 6.22
N GLY A 692 -70.70 -17.88 6.44
CA GLY A 692 -69.99 -18.15 7.70
C GLY A 692 -70.65 -17.49 8.91
N ARG A 693 -71.08 -16.22 8.79
CA ARG A 693 -71.73 -15.48 9.88
C ARG A 693 -73.11 -16.00 10.27
N GLU A 694 -73.84 -16.60 9.33
CA GLU A 694 -75.16 -17.19 9.56
C GLU A 694 -75.08 -18.54 10.27
N TYR A 695 -73.96 -19.26 10.16
CA TYR A 695 -73.77 -20.53 10.85
C TYR A 695 -73.30 -20.32 12.30
N GLN A 696 -74.27 -20.14 13.20
CA GLN A 696 -74.03 -19.70 14.58
C GLN A 696 -74.08 -20.82 15.64
N SER A 697 -74.75 -21.94 15.35
CA SER A 697 -74.84 -23.11 16.24
C SER A 697 -75.20 -24.38 15.46
N PHE A 698 -74.75 -25.52 15.95
CA PHE A 698 -75.04 -26.88 15.51
C PHE A 698 -76.28 -27.47 16.18
N ALA A 699 -76.42 -27.30 17.50
CA ALA A 699 -77.56 -27.78 18.28
C ALA A 699 -78.71 -26.78 18.37
N GLY A 700 -78.54 -25.56 17.87
CA GLY A 700 -79.55 -24.51 17.88
C GLY A 700 -79.26 -23.39 18.88
N ILE A 701 -79.85 -22.24 18.60
CA ILE A 701 -79.70 -21.00 19.36
C ILE A 701 -81.02 -20.22 19.35
N SER A 702 -81.34 -19.52 20.45
CA SER A 702 -82.57 -18.71 20.51
C SER A 702 -82.51 -17.48 19.62
N ASP A 703 -83.69 -17.03 19.19
CA ASP A 703 -83.85 -15.81 18.40
C ASP A 703 -83.23 -14.58 19.09
N GLY A 704 -82.42 -13.82 18.34
CA GLY A 704 -81.78 -12.61 18.81
C GLY A 704 -80.51 -12.82 19.64
N MET A 705 -80.13 -14.06 19.96
CA MET A 705 -78.84 -14.38 20.54
C MET A 705 -77.75 -14.48 19.47
N SER A 706 -76.56 -13.97 19.78
CA SER A 706 -75.37 -14.15 18.96
C SER A 706 -74.63 -15.44 19.34
N GLY A 707 -74.39 -16.31 18.37
CA GLY A 707 -73.73 -17.61 18.58
C GLY A 707 -72.40 -17.75 17.87
N ARG A 708 -71.55 -18.63 18.40
CA ARG A 708 -70.43 -19.22 17.68
C ARG A 708 -70.31 -20.70 18.03
N VAL A 709 -70.07 -21.51 17.00
CA VAL A 709 -69.76 -22.94 17.12
C VAL A 709 -68.34 -23.26 16.67
N LYS A 710 -67.69 -24.20 17.36
CA LYS A 710 -66.47 -24.87 16.93
C LYS A 710 -66.63 -26.38 17.03
N PHE A 711 -66.00 -27.11 16.12
CA PHE A 711 -65.95 -28.58 16.15
C PHE A 711 -64.54 -29.03 16.49
N ILE A 712 -64.41 -30.06 17.31
CA ILE A 712 -63.14 -30.64 17.72
C ILE A 712 -63.22 -32.13 17.43
N TYR A 713 -62.58 -32.54 16.34
CA TYR A 713 -62.44 -33.93 15.98
C TYR A 713 -61.19 -34.48 16.66
N ARG A 714 -61.32 -35.59 17.35
CA ARG A 714 -60.21 -36.30 17.98
C ARG A 714 -60.20 -37.74 17.51
N THR A 715 -59.08 -38.19 16.96
CA THR A 715 -58.89 -39.59 16.62
C THR A 715 -58.29 -40.38 17.78
N ASP A 716 -58.55 -41.69 17.81
CA ASP A 716 -57.80 -42.63 18.65
C ASP A 716 -56.30 -42.67 18.27
N SER A 717 -55.47 -43.15 19.21
CA SER A 717 -54.03 -43.35 19.02
C SER A 717 -53.72 -44.62 18.21
N ILE A 718 -52.56 -44.67 17.57
CA ILE A 718 -52.03 -45.83 16.84
C ILE A 718 -50.73 -46.30 17.48
N GLY A 719 -50.65 -47.57 17.89
CA GLY A 719 -49.40 -48.23 18.25
C GLY A 719 -48.86 -47.99 19.67
N MET A 720 -49.72 -47.60 20.62
CA MET A 720 -49.36 -47.47 22.04
C MET A 720 -49.39 -48.80 22.80
#